data_AF-N4X512-F1
#
_entry.id   AF-N4X512-F1
#
_cell.length_a   1.000
_cell.length_b   1.000
_cell.length_c   1.000
_cell.angle_alpha   90.00
_cell.angle_beta   90.00
_cell.angle_gamma   90.00
#
_symmetry.space_group_name_H-M   'P 1'
#
loop_
_entity.id
_entity.type
_entity.pdbx_description
1 polymer ?
#
loop_
_entity_poly.entity_id
_entity_poly.type
_entity_poly.pdbx_seq_one_letter_code
_entity_poly.pdbx_strand_id
1 'polypeptide(L)'
;MVLVTRFWLPKHPKHDASQEDKLTTDKKPVQQTQVTPISISLKRLFLPKQDSAKGPWVPNISAVVKAADEGLISSALFTSLQEEDGQIPLTALYQAFEKEIRARYPLERYPYATDVAKGHALTRKPSGALGRSKSVSGTSRSEASLKMQRKSMDLSMTELGRARSLVVKKWSSPLVSMRNGLPSDGSRQTGKKTWAKDGQKAKVEKGRTVITITPAELTALAIMLGSEPKHNVDKTVLVSETGAYNISIVPMKAGGSKYHITLQQTKRNKCQWHAQDSGVSPLFAKHLAAGSLPFTQDAQNTHSILITPSTLEAIQAGSPLTSHANPTPTKQTTLLSSLPSSLPPKFYLLTPSNSLQPPTTLLNAIAALPFSRGLAPLASTPLIKTISFIATGGIAPGKLLPRLEALVAKLHHHSPHLSLFGALYEQRNAKSLHRERERLRRLGVDPTTPDSRADKAARMSRYVALLERLMALVPDAKPSEVLKKVEEGVRSEIADAYARATGSMSRSGSTTSASATATTAPAAQPAAQLAVPAAKSENPDRRLRRLSNRLSFVSRASTGSSASFGSDDGVGGDLGKQLERVLKAELPLDVRTVAFVARMVIVAWTLSVDSVAFEAENGESEDGEYKIPDFTGWDRITMSTVLISAVLQLIII
;
A
#
# COMPACT_ATOMS: atom_id res chain seq x y z
N MET A 1 -16.05 -49.93 62.72
CA MET A 1 -15.60 -49.61 61.34
C MET A 1 -16.82 -49.25 60.53
N VAL A 2 -17.14 -47.95 60.51
CA VAL A 2 -18.48 -47.43 60.27
C VAL A 2 -18.37 -45.98 59.75
N LEU A 3 -19.19 -45.67 58.72
CA LEU A 3 -19.74 -44.36 58.28
C LEU A 3 -18.77 -43.31 57.67
N VAL A 4 -18.90 -42.95 56.38
CA VAL A 4 -19.92 -42.05 55.78
C VAL A 4 -20.06 -40.73 56.53
N THR A 5 -19.59 -39.63 55.94
CA THR A 5 -20.21 -38.30 56.17
C THR A 5 -20.07 -37.40 54.94
N ARG A 6 -21.23 -36.84 54.56
CA ARG A 6 -21.44 -35.74 53.62
C ARG A 6 -21.17 -34.42 54.36
N PHE A 7 -20.60 -33.42 53.68
CA PHE A 7 -20.71 -32.00 54.03
C PHE A 7 -20.97 -31.24 52.72
N TRP A 8 -22.20 -30.84 52.38
CA TRP A 8 -22.89 -29.61 52.79
C TRP A 8 -22.03 -28.34 52.62
N LEU A 9 -22.17 -27.70 51.45
CA LEU A 9 -21.77 -26.32 51.20
C LEU A 9 -22.86 -25.38 51.75
N PRO A 10 -22.53 -24.38 52.58
CA PRO A 10 -23.47 -23.34 52.98
C PRO A 10 -23.65 -22.29 51.87
N LYS A 11 -24.91 -21.87 51.70
CA LYS A 11 -25.34 -20.72 50.90
C LYS A 11 -24.73 -19.44 51.46
N HIS A 12 -24.11 -18.61 50.62
CA HIS A 12 -23.79 -17.22 50.97
C HIS A 12 -24.99 -16.32 50.64
N PRO A 13 -25.43 -15.45 51.59
CA PRO A 13 -26.44 -14.44 51.32
C PRO A 13 -25.82 -13.20 50.67
N LYS A 14 -26.65 -12.52 49.88
CA LYS A 14 -26.44 -11.17 49.35
C LYS A 14 -26.44 -10.17 50.52
N HIS A 15 -25.56 -9.17 50.47
CA HIS A 15 -25.76 -7.92 51.21
C HIS A 15 -25.36 -6.74 50.33
N ASP A 16 -26.33 -5.85 50.13
CA ASP A 16 -26.22 -4.55 49.49
C ASP A 16 -25.82 -3.47 50.52
N ALA A 17 -25.28 -2.39 49.95
CA ALA A 17 -25.40 -0.96 50.32
C ALA A 17 -24.63 -0.37 51.53
N SER A 18 -23.77 0.59 51.15
CA SER A 18 -23.58 1.94 51.73
C SER A 18 -23.18 2.12 53.20
N GLN A 19 -21.96 2.62 53.44
CA GLN A 19 -21.75 3.82 54.27
C GLN A 19 -20.35 4.43 54.09
N GLU A 20 -20.31 5.77 54.15
CA GLU A 20 -19.18 6.68 53.97
C GLU A 20 -18.25 6.79 55.20
N ASP A 21 -17.02 7.25 54.90
CA ASP A 21 -16.08 8.06 55.69
C ASP A 21 -15.71 7.71 57.15
N LYS A 22 -14.42 7.41 57.35
CA LYS A 22 -13.52 8.25 58.18
C LYS A 22 -12.05 7.82 58.05
N LEU A 23 -11.19 8.81 57.80
CA LEU A 23 -9.74 8.76 58.01
C LEU A 23 -9.41 8.45 59.48
N THR A 24 -8.51 7.50 59.72
CA THR A 24 -7.38 7.65 60.66
C THR A 24 -6.29 6.61 60.40
N THR A 25 -5.07 7.12 60.35
CA THR A 25 -3.77 6.43 60.36
C THR A 25 -3.53 5.60 61.63
N ASP A 26 -3.01 4.38 61.53
CA ASP A 26 -1.71 4.00 62.13
C ASP A 26 -1.26 2.58 61.71
N LYS A 27 0.07 2.38 61.70
CA LYS A 27 0.83 1.23 61.24
C LYS A 27 0.75 0.05 62.22
N LYS A 28 0.64 -1.18 61.70
CA LYS A 28 1.30 -2.40 62.23
C LYS A 28 1.21 -3.56 61.22
N PRO A 29 2.33 -4.25 60.89
CA PRO A 29 2.30 -5.42 60.03
C PRO A 29 1.86 -6.65 60.86
N VAL A 30 0.66 -7.16 60.61
CA VAL A 30 0.20 -8.44 61.17
C VAL A 30 0.52 -9.55 60.18
N GLN A 31 1.15 -10.59 60.72
CA GLN A 31 1.64 -11.80 60.08
C GLN A 31 0.64 -12.42 59.11
N GLN A 32 1.10 -12.60 57.87
CA GLN A 32 0.41 -13.33 56.83
C GLN A 32 0.55 -14.83 57.12
N THR A 33 -0.52 -15.45 57.61
CA THR A 33 -0.63 -16.89 57.80
C THR A 33 -0.49 -17.58 56.44
N GLN A 34 0.56 -18.40 56.30
CA GLN A 34 0.83 -19.19 55.11
C GLN A 34 -0.26 -20.25 54.91
N VAL A 35 -1.30 -19.91 54.15
CA VAL A 35 -2.19 -20.91 53.54
C VAL A 35 -1.50 -21.45 52.31
N THR A 36 -1.28 -22.76 52.28
CA THR A 36 -0.60 -23.49 51.21
C THR A 36 -1.22 -23.18 49.83
N PRO A 37 -0.41 -22.93 48.79
CA PRO A 37 -0.92 -22.67 47.45
C PRO A 37 -1.44 -23.98 46.84
N ILE A 38 -2.74 -24.23 46.98
CA ILE A 38 -3.44 -25.25 46.19
C ILE A 38 -3.26 -24.88 44.72
N SER A 39 -2.60 -25.77 43.97
CA SER A 39 -2.18 -25.52 42.59
C SER A 39 -3.34 -25.00 41.73
N ILE A 40 -3.10 -23.88 41.04
CA ILE A 40 -4.03 -23.24 40.09
C ILE A 40 -4.43 -24.21 38.95
N SER A 41 -3.58 -25.22 38.70
CA SER A 41 -3.81 -26.34 37.79
C SER A 41 -5.01 -27.22 38.16
N LEU A 42 -5.29 -27.44 39.45
CA LEU A 42 -6.37 -28.34 39.88
C LEU A 42 -7.74 -27.65 39.88
N LYS A 43 -7.79 -26.33 40.14
CA LYS A 43 -9.01 -25.52 40.03
C LYS A 43 -9.54 -25.42 38.59
N ARG A 44 -8.69 -25.60 37.57
CA ARG A 44 -9.12 -25.64 36.16
C ARG A 44 -9.87 -26.91 35.75
N LEU A 45 -9.77 -28.00 36.53
CA LEU A 45 -10.42 -29.27 36.21
C LEU A 45 -11.89 -29.35 36.66
N PHE A 46 -12.31 -28.47 37.57
CA PHE A 46 -13.64 -28.53 38.19
C PHE A 46 -14.52 -27.30 37.93
N LEU A 47 -14.05 -26.33 37.14
CA LEU A 47 -14.92 -25.29 36.61
C LEU A 47 -15.79 -25.92 35.50
N PRO A 48 -17.14 -25.90 35.62
CA PRO A 48 -18.00 -26.36 34.55
C PRO A 48 -17.59 -25.64 33.27
N LYS A 49 -17.35 -26.41 32.19
CA LYS A 49 -17.15 -25.86 30.85
C LYS A 49 -18.42 -25.10 30.49
N GLN A 50 -18.45 -23.82 30.84
CA GLN A 50 -19.45 -22.91 30.34
C GLN A 50 -19.21 -22.88 28.83
N ASP A 51 -20.06 -23.63 28.11
CA ASP A 51 -20.23 -23.56 26.67
C ASP A 51 -20.79 -22.18 26.31
N SER A 52 -20.04 -21.13 26.66
CA SER A 52 -20.05 -19.87 25.95
C SER A 52 -19.79 -20.26 24.51
N ALA A 53 -20.81 -20.15 23.66
CA ALA A 53 -20.74 -20.41 22.23
C ALA A 53 -19.43 -19.82 21.68
N LYS A 54 -18.41 -20.68 21.50
CA LYS A 54 -17.06 -20.25 21.17
C LYS A 54 -17.06 -19.95 19.68
N GLY A 55 -17.52 -18.76 19.32
CA GLY A 55 -17.36 -18.23 17.97
C GLY A 55 -15.88 -18.34 17.55
N PRO A 56 -15.62 -18.59 16.25
CA PRO A 56 -14.26 -18.73 15.77
C PRO A 56 -13.47 -17.46 16.09
N TRP A 57 -12.25 -17.66 16.58
CA TRP A 57 -11.32 -16.55 16.77
C TRP A 57 -10.83 -16.10 15.39
N VAL A 58 -10.97 -14.81 15.10
CA VAL A 58 -10.55 -14.20 13.84
C VAL A 58 -9.68 -12.98 14.11
N PRO A 59 -8.67 -12.69 13.27
CA PRO A 59 -7.89 -11.46 13.39
C PRO A 59 -8.83 -10.26 13.19
N ASN A 60 -8.75 -9.24 14.05
CA ASN A 60 -9.47 -8.00 13.79
C ASN A 60 -8.78 -7.22 12.66
N ILE A 61 -9.42 -6.13 12.19
CA ILE A 61 -8.82 -5.29 11.14
C ILE A 61 -7.52 -4.66 11.64
N SER A 62 -7.41 -4.33 12.93
CA SER A 62 -6.16 -3.87 13.54
C SER A 62 -5.01 -4.86 13.32
N ALA A 63 -5.21 -6.16 13.50
CA ALA A 63 -4.17 -7.17 13.25
C ALA A 63 -3.74 -7.18 11.78
N VAL A 64 -4.68 -7.05 10.84
CA VAL A 64 -4.37 -6.97 9.41
C VAL A 64 -3.53 -5.72 9.13
N VAL A 65 -3.91 -4.56 9.67
CA VAL A 65 -3.17 -3.30 9.51
C VAL A 65 -1.77 -3.38 10.13
N LYS A 66 -1.65 -3.91 11.36
CA LYS A 66 -0.36 -4.05 12.05
C LYS A 66 0.57 -5.03 11.35
N ALA A 67 0.04 -6.16 10.87
CA ALA A 67 0.80 -7.09 10.04
C ALA A 67 1.28 -6.40 8.74
N ALA A 68 0.47 -5.51 8.17
CA ALA A 68 0.87 -4.74 7.00
C ALA A 68 1.95 -3.69 7.29
N ASP A 69 1.87 -3.02 8.44
CA ASP A 69 2.90 -2.08 8.89
C ASP A 69 4.24 -2.77 9.14
N GLU A 70 4.22 -4.01 9.65
CA GLU A 70 5.40 -4.89 9.77
C GLU A 70 5.90 -5.39 8.40
N GLY A 71 5.27 -4.99 7.30
CA GLY A 71 5.63 -5.42 5.96
C GLY A 71 5.35 -6.89 5.69
N LEU A 72 4.44 -7.53 6.44
CA LEU A 72 4.00 -8.92 6.22
C LEU A 72 2.95 -9.04 5.12
N ILE A 73 2.16 -7.98 4.92
CA ILE A 73 1.23 -7.88 3.79
C ILE A 73 1.36 -6.50 3.16
N SER A 74 0.93 -6.38 1.91
CA SER A 74 0.83 -5.11 1.20
C SER A 74 -0.59 -4.91 0.68
N SER A 75 -0.90 -3.75 0.11
CA SER A 75 -2.19 -3.54 -0.53
C SER A 75 -2.48 -4.51 -1.71
N ALA A 76 -1.49 -5.31 -2.14
CA ALA A 76 -1.69 -6.42 -3.06
C ALA A 76 -2.76 -7.43 -2.56
N LEU A 77 -3.05 -7.49 -1.24
CA LEU A 77 -4.18 -8.31 -0.78
C LEU A 77 -5.49 -7.92 -1.49
N PHE A 78 -5.69 -6.63 -1.75
CA PHE A 78 -6.90 -6.09 -2.39
C PHE A 78 -6.92 -6.31 -3.90
N THR A 79 -5.77 -6.57 -4.53
CA THR A 79 -5.74 -6.99 -5.93
C THR A 79 -6.08 -8.47 -6.05
N SER A 80 -5.87 -9.29 -5.03
CA SER A 80 -6.20 -10.71 -5.06
C SER A 80 -7.68 -11.04 -4.84
N LEU A 81 -8.48 -10.10 -4.32
CA LEU A 81 -9.92 -10.28 -4.05
C LEU A 81 -10.80 -10.27 -5.31
N GLN A 82 -10.19 -10.23 -6.50
CA GLN A 82 -10.89 -10.07 -7.77
C GLN A 82 -11.53 -11.36 -8.26
N GLU A 83 -12.84 -11.48 -8.10
CA GLU A 83 -13.62 -12.55 -8.73
C GLU A 83 -14.83 -11.98 -9.50
N GLU A 84 -15.70 -11.17 -8.88
CA GLU A 84 -16.89 -10.59 -9.54
C GLU A 84 -17.29 -9.21 -8.98
N ASP A 85 -18.11 -8.46 -9.73
CA ASP A 85 -18.71 -7.21 -9.27
C ASP A 85 -19.68 -7.49 -8.12
N GLY A 86 -19.57 -6.79 -7.00
CA GLY A 86 -20.49 -6.98 -5.88
C GLY A 86 -19.86 -6.82 -4.51
N GLN A 87 -20.55 -7.35 -3.49
CA GLN A 87 -20.08 -7.28 -2.11
C GLN A 87 -18.94 -8.28 -1.87
N ILE A 88 -17.81 -7.81 -1.38
CA ILE A 88 -16.70 -8.65 -0.94
C ILE A 88 -17.05 -9.17 0.47
N PRO A 89 -17.23 -10.48 0.66
CA PRO A 89 -17.45 -11.03 1.98
C PRO A 89 -16.16 -10.92 2.80
N LEU A 90 -16.28 -10.63 4.09
CA LEU A 90 -15.14 -10.56 5.01
C LEU A 90 -14.30 -11.87 5.05
N THR A 91 -14.89 -13.02 4.71
CA THR A 91 -14.19 -14.31 4.58
C THR A 91 -13.20 -14.29 3.44
N ALA A 92 -13.52 -13.66 2.31
CA ALA A 92 -12.60 -13.52 1.18
C ALA A 92 -11.40 -12.66 1.57
N LEU A 93 -11.62 -11.56 2.31
CA LEU A 93 -10.55 -10.72 2.86
C LEU A 93 -9.60 -11.54 3.75
N TYR A 94 -10.14 -12.35 4.65
CA TYR A 94 -9.31 -13.21 5.50
C TYR A 94 -8.60 -14.32 4.73
N GLN A 95 -9.25 -14.94 3.74
CA GLN A 95 -8.60 -15.93 2.90
C GLN A 95 -7.45 -15.33 2.08
N ALA A 96 -7.62 -14.12 1.55
CA ALA A 96 -6.57 -13.37 0.87
C ALA A 96 -5.40 -13.04 1.80
N PHE A 97 -5.70 -12.54 3.01
CA PHE A 97 -4.71 -12.28 4.05
C PHE A 97 -3.92 -13.54 4.42
N GLU A 98 -4.62 -14.65 4.66
CA GLU A 98 -3.99 -15.94 4.97
C GLU A 98 -3.14 -16.45 3.81
N LYS A 99 -3.60 -16.29 2.57
CA LYS A 99 -2.84 -16.66 1.37
C LYS A 99 -1.55 -15.87 1.26
N GLU A 100 -1.57 -14.56 1.54
CA GLU A 100 -0.38 -13.71 1.49
C GLU A 100 0.63 -14.08 2.59
N ILE A 101 0.15 -14.32 3.82
CA ILE A 101 1.01 -14.83 4.91
C ILE A 101 1.60 -16.20 4.56
N ARG A 102 0.78 -17.09 3.97
CA ARG A 102 1.24 -18.42 3.53
C ARG A 102 2.10 -18.39 2.27
N ALA A 103 2.17 -17.29 1.52
CA ALA A 103 3.04 -17.21 0.35
C ALA A 103 4.51 -16.95 0.76
N ARG A 104 4.76 -16.43 1.96
CA ARG A 104 6.10 -16.06 2.43
C ARG A 104 7.01 -17.25 2.72
N TYR A 105 8.31 -17.01 2.77
CA TYR A 105 9.30 -18.08 2.94
C TYR A 105 9.12 -18.78 4.31
N PRO A 106 9.23 -20.11 4.42
CA PRO A 106 9.02 -20.84 5.68
C PRO A 106 9.84 -20.32 6.87
N LEU A 107 11.04 -19.79 6.60
CA LEU A 107 11.90 -19.16 7.63
C LEU A 107 11.26 -17.90 8.23
N GLU A 108 10.58 -17.11 7.39
CA GLU A 108 9.77 -15.96 7.84
C GLU A 108 8.49 -16.40 8.54
N ARG A 109 8.00 -17.64 8.32
CA ARG A 109 6.79 -18.19 8.95
C ARG A 109 6.96 -18.70 10.35
N TYR A 110 8.15 -19.21 10.66
CA TYR A 110 8.48 -19.79 11.97
C TYR A 110 8.03 -18.94 13.17
N PRO A 111 8.17 -17.60 13.11
CA PRO A 111 7.74 -16.74 14.20
C PRO A 111 6.21 -16.74 14.45
N TYR A 112 5.34 -16.93 13.45
CA TYR A 112 3.88 -16.78 13.60
C TYR A 112 3.08 -18.05 13.29
N ALA A 113 3.73 -19.14 12.93
CA ALA A 113 3.08 -20.41 12.57
C ALA A 113 2.10 -20.90 13.64
N THR A 114 2.41 -20.72 14.94
CA THR A 114 1.56 -21.17 16.04
C THR A 114 0.26 -20.39 16.17
N ASP A 115 0.26 -19.09 15.86
CA ASP A 115 -0.93 -18.25 16.00
C ASP A 115 -1.84 -18.35 14.78
N VAL A 116 -1.24 -18.45 13.58
CA VAL A 116 -1.97 -18.75 12.34
C VAL A 116 -2.61 -20.14 12.38
N ALA A 117 -1.89 -21.15 12.91
CA ALA A 117 -2.42 -22.51 13.05
C ALA A 117 -3.62 -22.60 14.01
N LYS A 118 -3.67 -21.79 15.08
CA LYS A 118 -4.80 -21.75 16.01
C LYS A 118 -6.10 -21.27 15.34
N GLY A 119 -6.00 -20.31 14.42
CA GLY A 119 -7.15 -19.86 13.63
C GLY A 119 -7.68 -20.94 12.68
N HIS A 120 -6.78 -21.64 11.98
CA HIS A 120 -7.15 -22.65 10.97
C HIS A 120 -7.74 -23.94 11.53
N ALA A 121 -7.34 -24.36 12.75
CA ALA A 121 -7.83 -25.61 13.33
C ALA A 121 -9.35 -25.62 13.57
N LEU A 122 -10.00 -24.45 13.57
CA LEU A 122 -11.43 -24.30 13.83
C LEU A 122 -12.29 -24.33 12.56
N THR A 123 -11.78 -23.88 11.41
CA THR A 123 -12.55 -23.85 10.14
C THR A 123 -12.53 -25.18 9.39
N ARG A 124 -11.53 -26.03 9.66
CA ARG A 124 -11.34 -27.31 8.95
C ARG A 124 -11.95 -28.53 9.63
N LYS A 125 -12.72 -28.42 10.73
CA LYS A 125 -13.49 -29.58 11.22
C LYS A 125 -14.60 -29.86 10.21
N PRO A 126 -14.51 -30.91 9.38
CA PRO A 126 -15.60 -31.24 8.48
C PRO A 126 -16.80 -31.59 9.37
N SER A 127 -17.91 -30.89 9.19
CA SER A 127 -19.18 -31.15 9.85
C SER A 127 -19.83 -32.48 9.42
N GLY A 128 -19.06 -33.42 8.87
CA GLY A 128 -19.54 -34.63 8.21
C GLY A 128 -18.80 -35.91 8.56
N ALA A 129 -17.94 -35.95 9.58
CA ALA A 129 -17.42 -37.24 10.09
C ALA A 129 -18.43 -37.92 11.03
N LEU A 130 -19.66 -38.11 10.56
CA LEU A 130 -20.55 -39.16 11.04
C LEU A 130 -19.97 -40.49 10.56
N GLY A 131 -19.75 -41.42 11.48
CA GLY A 131 -19.45 -42.81 11.13
C GLY A 131 -17.99 -43.21 11.25
N ARG A 132 -17.39 -43.08 12.44
CA ARG A 132 -16.34 -44.04 12.83
C ARG A 132 -17.05 -45.36 13.18
N SER A 133 -17.40 -46.12 12.15
CA SER A 133 -17.80 -47.52 12.28
C SER A 133 -16.69 -48.25 13.03
N LYS A 134 -16.99 -48.68 14.25
CA LYS A 134 -16.18 -49.63 15.01
C LYS A 134 -16.17 -50.93 14.20
N SER A 135 -15.07 -51.25 13.54
CA SER A 135 -14.85 -52.58 13.00
C SER A 135 -14.62 -53.53 14.16
N VAL A 136 -15.68 -54.26 14.51
CA VAL A 136 -15.61 -55.43 15.39
C VAL A 136 -14.89 -56.53 14.61
N SER A 137 -13.72 -56.94 15.09
CA SER A 137 -13.03 -58.14 14.63
C SER A 137 -13.81 -59.37 15.12
N GLY A 138 -14.63 -59.95 14.24
CA GLY A 138 -15.30 -61.23 14.45
C GLY A 138 -14.62 -62.33 13.65
N THR A 139 -14.02 -63.28 14.35
CA THR A 139 -13.57 -64.60 13.89
C THR A 139 -14.75 -65.47 13.43
N SER A 140 -14.72 -66.00 12.19
CA SER A 140 -14.96 -67.43 11.89
C SER A 140 -14.87 -67.78 10.40
N ARG A 141 -13.94 -68.71 10.08
CA ARG A 141 -14.02 -69.82 9.10
C ARG A 141 -15.10 -69.79 7.99
N SER A 142 -14.67 -69.84 6.73
CA SER A 142 -14.76 -71.04 5.85
C SER A 142 -14.25 -70.73 4.43
N GLU A 143 -13.84 -71.79 3.75
CA GLU A 143 -13.03 -71.83 2.53
C GLU A 143 -13.78 -71.39 1.27
N ALA A 144 -13.07 -70.76 0.33
CA ALA A 144 -12.87 -71.30 -1.03
C ALA A 144 -12.02 -70.33 -1.87
N SER A 145 -10.91 -70.89 -2.35
CA SER A 145 -10.10 -70.51 -3.49
C SER A 145 -10.80 -69.68 -4.57
N LEU A 146 -10.15 -68.60 -5.04
CA LEU A 146 -9.59 -68.55 -6.41
C LEU A 146 -8.56 -67.42 -6.54
N LYS A 147 -7.44 -67.80 -7.18
CA LYS A 147 -6.20 -67.06 -7.39
C LYS A 147 -6.42 -65.72 -8.09
N MET A 148 -5.85 -64.65 -7.52
CA MET A 148 -5.42 -63.49 -8.31
C MET A 148 -4.06 -63.01 -7.78
N GLN A 149 -3.08 -62.98 -8.68
CA GLN A 149 -1.68 -62.65 -8.43
C GLN A 149 -1.51 -61.28 -7.77
N ARG A 150 -0.93 -61.27 -6.56
CA ARG A 150 -0.22 -60.12 -6.01
C ARG A 150 1.19 -60.10 -6.58
N LYS A 151 1.60 -59.02 -7.24
CA LYS A 151 3.00 -58.59 -7.24
C LYS A 151 3.20 -57.73 -5.99
N SER A 152 3.70 -58.35 -4.94
CA SER A 152 4.22 -57.67 -3.76
C SER A 152 5.46 -56.87 -4.18
N MET A 153 5.39 -55.56 -4.03
CA MET A 153 6.57 -54.70 -4.04
C MET A 153 7.16 -54.73 -2.63
N ASP A 154 8.25 -55.48 -2.47
CA ASP A 154 9.07 -55.45 -1.26
C ASP A 154 9.63 -54.04 -1.06
N LEU A 155 9.28 -53.44 0.08
CA LEU A 155 9.95 -52.26 0.61
C LEU A 155 10.68 -52.67 1.88
N SER A 156 11.81 -53.36 1.69
CA SER A 156 12.83 -53.53 2.71
C SER A 156 14.20 -53.32 2.08
N MET A 157 14.63 -52.06 1.98
CA MET A 157 16.05 -51.71 2.09
C MET A 157 16.16 -50.33 2.71
N THR A 158 16.40 -50.37 4.01
CA THR A 158 17.33 -49.51 4.73
C THR A 158 18.55 -49.14 3.90
N GLU A 159 18.88 -47.85 3.97
CA GLU A 159 20.25 -47.30 3.96
C GLU A 159 21.16 -47.64 2.78
N LEU A 160 21.27 -46.71 1.82
CA LEU A 160 22.57 -46.07 1.54
C LEU A 160 22.35 -44.80 0.70
N GLY A 161 23.00 -43.72 1.14
CA GLY A 161 22.71 -42.36 0.74
C GLY A 161 22.79 -42.08 -0.76
N ARG A 162 21.66 -41.64 -1.31
CA ARG A 162 21.61 -40.69 -2.43
C ARG A 162 20.39 -39.81 -2.22
N ALA A 163 20.54 -38.87 -1.27
CA ALA A 163 19.73 -37.67 -1.27
C ALA A 163 19.96 -37.03 -2.64
N ARG A 164 19.06 -37.32 -3.60
CA ARG A 164 18.92 -36.53 -4.81
C ARG A 164 18.64 -35.14 -4.28
N SER A 165 19.67 -34.31 -4.23
CA SER A 165 19.51 -32.88 -4.16
C SER A 165 18.63 -32.57 -5.36
N LEU A 166 17.34 -32.41 -5.11
CA LEU A 166 16.48 -31.66 -6.00
C LEU A 166 17.09 -30.27 -5.93
N VAL A 167 18.11 -30.05 -6.77
CA VAL A 167 18.59 -28.74 -7.16
C VAL A 167 17.40 -28.17 -7.89
N VAL A 168 16.45 -27.65 -7.10
CA VAL A 168 15.41 -26.76 -7.57
C VAL A 168 16.22 -25.61 -8.14
N LYS A 169 16.45 -25.67 -9.45
CA LYS A 169 17.10 -24.62 -10.24
C LYS A 169 16.29 -23.38 -9.90
N LYS A 170 16.80 -22.59 -8.97
CA LYS A 170 16.12 -21.43 -8.41
C LYS A 170 16.00 -20.48 -9.58
N TRP A 171 14.83 -20.42 -10.21
CA TRP A 171 14.58 -19.48 -11.29
C TRP A 171 14.90 -18.11 -10.71
N SER A 172 15.87 -17.42 -11.33
CA SER A 172 16.19 -16.05 -10.95
C SER A 172 14.89 -15.27 -11.01
N SER A 173 14.51 -14.67 -9.87
CA SER A 173 13.30 -13.86 -9.81
C SER A 173 13.38 -12.83 -10.94
N PRO A 174 12.34 -12.71 -11.79
CA PRO A 174 12.36 -11.75 -12.89
C PRO A 174 12.37 -10.29 -12.42
N LEU A 175 12.12 -10.09 -11.12
CA LEU A 175 12.04 -8.81 -10.41
C LEU A 175 13.00 -8.80 -9.21
N VAL A 176 13.61 -7.64 -8.97
CA VAL A 176 14.34 -7.38 -7.72
C VAL A 176 13.33 -7.01 -6.64
N SER A 177 13.22 -7.82 -5.58
CA SER A 177 12.30 -7.53 -4.47
C SER A 177 12.69 -6.22 -3.79
N MET A 178 11.77 -5.27 -3.77
CA MET A 178 11.87 -4.05 -2.96
C MET A 178 11.76 -4.35 -1.46
N ARG A 179 12.12 -3.37 -0.61
CA ARG A 179 12.02 -3.50 0.84
C ARG A 179 10.55 -3.42 1.26
N ASN A 180 10.16 -4.33 2.16
CA ASN A 180 8.86 -4.30 2.81
C ASN A 180 9.00 -3.52 4.13
N GLY A 181 8.76 -2.22 4.08
CA GLY A 181 8.84 -1.35 5.24
C GLY A 181 10.14 -0.53 5.31
N LEU A 182 10.39 0.04 6.48
CA LEU A 182 11.48 0.97 6.71
C LEU A 182 12.81 0.25 6.99
N PRO A 183 13.95 0.92 6.75
CA PRO A 183 15.23 0.42 7.23
C PRO A 183 15.18 0.29 8.76
N SER A 184 15.64 -0.86 9.26
CA SER A 184 15.72 -1.14 10.70
C SER A 184 17.10 -0.73 11.20
N ASP A 185 17.16 0.19 12.16
CA ASP A 185 18.39 0.57 12.86
C ASP A 185 18.78 -0.52 13.88
N GLY A 186 19.33 -1.64 13.41
CA GLY A 186 19.97 -2.65 14.27
C GLY A 186 19.55 -4.10 14.04
N SER A 187 20.52 -5.01 14.16
CA SER A 187 20.49 -6.42 13.70
C SER A 187 19.69 -7.41 14.55
N ARG A 188 18.71 -6.99 15.36
CA ARG A 188 17.87 -7.92 16.14
C ARG A 188 16.40 -7.49 16.20
N GLN A 189 15.70 -7.63 15.07
CA GLN A 189 14.23 -7.65 15.03
C GLN A 189 13.67 -8.95 15.64
N THR A 190 14.00 -9.28 16.89
CA THR A 190 13.18 -10.22 17.68
C THR A 190 11.98 -9.49 18.32
N GLY A 191 11.49 -8.44 17.64
CA GLY A 191 10.41 -7.57 18.07
C GLY A 191 9.16 -8.36 18.45
N LYS A 192 8.58 -7.97 19.60
CA LYS A 192 7.31 -8.50 20.11
C LYS A 192 6.24 -8.32 19.03
N LYS A 193 5.79 -9.42 18.43
CA LYS A 193 4.71 -9.44 17.44
C LYS A 193 3.47 -8.82 18.04
N THR A 194 3.08 -7.64 17.56
CA THR A 194 1.93 -6.92 18.10
C THR A 194 0.64 -7.44 17.47
N TRP A 195 0.66 -7.73 16.16
CA TRP A 195 -0.55 -8.12 15.42
C TRP A 195 -1.18 -9.46 15.87
N ALA A 196 -0.38 -10.47 16.21
CA ALA A 196 -0.90 -11.80 16.55
C ALA A 196 -1.74 -11.82 17.86
N LYS A 197 -1.62 -10.77 18.67
CA LYS A 197 -2.40 -10.59 19.91
C LYS A 197 -3.77 -9.95 19.64
N ASP A 198 -3.94 -9.30 18.50
CA ASP A 198 -5.13 -8.54 18.16
C ASP A 198 -6.13 -9.43 17.40
N GLY A 199 -6.91 -10.20 18.14
CA GLY A 199 -8.02 -10.93 17.57
C GLY A 199 -9.27 -10.88 18.42
N GLN A 200 -10.39 -11.14 17.78
CA GLN A 200 -11.70 -11.12 18.42
C GLN A 200 -12.44 -12.42 18.15
N LYS A 201 -13.37 -12.76 19.04
CA LYS A 201 -14.32 -13.85 18.78
C LYS A 201 -15.38 -13.32 17.84
N ALA A 202 -15.49 -13.91 16.65
CA ALA A 202 -16.52 -13.52 15.71
C ALA A 202 -17.90 -13.93 16.23
N LYS A 203 -18.89 -13.06 16.06
CA LYS A 203 -20.29 -13.36 16.40
C LYS A 203 -20.96 -13.97 15.18
N VAL A 204 -21.83 -14.95 15.38
CA VAL A 204 -22.65 -15.49 14.29
C VAL A 204 -24.05 -14.91 14.45
N GLU A 205 -24.43 -14.00 13.56
CA GLU A 205 -25.75 -13.37 13.54
C GLU A 205 -26.46 -13.72 12.23
N LYS A 206 -27.62 -14.38 12.30
CA LYS A 206 -28.39 -14.84 11.12
C LYS A 206 -27.55 -15.67 10.14
N GLY A 207 -26.71 -16.56 10.66
CA GLY A 207 -25.80 -17.40 9.85
C GLY A 207 -24.61 -16.64 9.24
N ARG A 208 -24.46 -15.34 9.50
CA ARG A 208 -23.34 -14.53 9.04
C ARG A 208 -22.34 -14.35 10.16
N THR A 209 -21.06 -14.52 9.84
CA THR A 209 -19.99 -14.18 10.78
C THR A 209 -19.80 -12.67 10.75
N VAL A 210 -19.95 -12.03 11.91
CA VAL A 210 -19.92 -10.59 12.14
C VAL A 210 -18.79 -10.26 13.11
N ILE A 211 -18.01 -9.24 12.77
CA ILE A 211 -16.98 -8.66 13.64
C ILE A 211 -17.35 -7.24 14.01
N THR A 212 -16.91 -6.79 15.19
CA THR A 212 -16.97 -5.36 15.54
C THR A 212 -15.75 -4.67 14.95
N ILE A 213 -15.94 -3.48 14.39
CA ILE A 213 -14.87 -2.63 13.85
C ILE A 213 -14.86 -1.33 14.62
N THR A 214 -13.67 -0.80 14.94
CA THR A 214 -13.54 0.53 15.53
C THR A 214 -13.51 1.62 14.46
N PRO A 215 -13.90 2.87 14.77
CA PRO A 215 -13.73 4.02 13.87
C PRO A 215 -12.31 4.11 13.28
N ALA A 216 -11.29 3.96 14.14
CA ALA A 216 -9.88 4.02 13.72
C ALA A 216 -9.47 2.89 12.77
N GLU A 217 -9.98 1.67 12.96
CA GLU A 217 -9.78 0.55 12.03
C GLU A 217 -10.40 0.85 10.66
N LEU A 218 -11.59 1.44 10.64
CA LEU A 218 -12.28 1.78 9.41
C LEU A 218 -11.59 2.94 8.67
N THR A 219 -11.13 3.97 9.38
CA THR A 219 -10.33 5.06 8.80
C THR A 219 -9.01 4.52 8.21
N ALA A 220 -8.31 3.64 8.92
CA ALA A 220 -7.08 3.03 8.40
C ALA A 220 -7.36 2.21 7.12
N LEU A 221 -8.44 1.43 7.09
CA LEU A 221 -8.85 0.69 5.90
C LEU A 221 -9.22 1.62 4.74
N ALA A 222 -9.93 2.71 5.01
CA ALA A 222 -10.30 3.72 4.01
C ALA A 222 -9.06 4.36 3.37
N ILE A 223 -8.07 4.73 4.18
CA ILE A 223 -6.79 5.29 3.71
C ILE A 223 -6.04 4.25 2.86
N MET A 224 -5.97 3.00 3.31
CA MET A 224 -5.30 1.92 2.57
C MET A 224 -5.95 1.66 1.21
N LEU A 225 -7.28 1.72 1.13
CA LEU A 225 -8.04 1.53 -0.10
C LEU A 225 -8.05 2.78 -0.99
N GLY A 226 -7.66 3.95 -0.46
CA GLY A 226 -7.88 5.22 -1.12
C GLY A 226 -9.39 5.47 -1.36
N SER A 227 -10.26 5.05 -0.44
CA SER A 227 -11.71 5.17 -0.61
C SER A 227 -12.28 6.24 0.31
N GLU A 228 -13.17 7.09 -0.20
CA GLU A 228 -13.92 8.05 0.61
C GLU A 228 -15.27 7.42 1.01
N PRO A 229 -15.46 7.07 2.28
CA PRO A 229 -16.74 6.60 2.76
C PRO A 229 -17.69 7.80 2.84
N LYS A 230 -18.79 7.75 2.10
CA LYS A 230 -19.75 8.85 2.05
C LYS A 230 -20.50 8.95 3.39
N HIS A 231 -20.44 10.11 4.04
CA HIS A 231 -21.16 10.39 5.28
C HIS A 231 -22.69 10.54 5.04
N ASN A 232 -23.10 10.85 3.81
CA ASN A 232 -24.52 10.99 3.44
C ASN A 232 -25.16 9.62 3.18
N VAL A 233 -25.42 8.88 4.25
CA VAL A 233 -26.16 7.59 4.22
C VAL A 233 -27.64 7.80 3.83
N ASP A 234 -28.17 9.01 4.02
CA ASP A 234 -29.62 9.29 3.90
C ASP A 234 -30.08 9.78 2.51
N LYS A 235 -29.19 9.98 1.53
CA LYS A 235 -29.59 10.38 0.16
C LYS A 235 -29.46 9.21 -0.81
N THR A 236 -30.54 8.90 -1.48
CA THR A 236 -30.81 7.75 -2.38
C THR A 236 -29.86 7.58 -3.59
N VAL A 237 -28.77 8.35 -3.70
CA VAL A 237 -27.80 8.26 -4.79
C VAL A 237 -26.48 7.70 -4.26
N LEU A 238 -26.42 6.37 -4.19
CA LEU A 238 -25.27 5.56 -3.77
C LEU A 238 -24.17 5.44 -4.85
N VAL A 239 -23.80 6.54 -5.52
CA VAL A 239 -22.58 6.51 -6.34
C VAL A 239 -21.40 6.66 -5.38
N SER A 240 -20.99 5.58 -4.71
CA SER A 240 -19.79 5.59 -3.88
C SER A 240 -18.57 5.81 -4.79
N GLU A 241 -17.72 6.79 -4.44
CA GLU A 241 -16.49 6.99 -5.20
C GLU A 241 -15.60 5.76 -5.05
N THR A 242 -15.17 5.28 -6.20
CA THR A 242 -14.46 4.02 -6.30
C THR A 242 -13.00 4.24 -5.87
N GLY A 243 -12.54 3.48 -4.86
CA GLY A 243 -11.20 3.62 -4.32
C GLY A 243 -10.09 3.19 -5.29
N ALA A 244 -8.83 3.33 -4.86
CA ALA A 244 -7.62 3.00 -5.65
C ALA A 244 -7.57 1.55 -6.16
N TYR A 245 -8.27 0.63 -5.49
CA TYR A 245 -8.36 -0.79 -5.87
C TYR A 245 -9.73 -1.17 -6.43
N ASN A 246 -10.52 -0.20 -6.87
CA ASN A 246 -11.92 -0.42 -7.26
C ASN A 246 -12.78 -1.06 -6.16
N ILE A 247 -12.42 -0.82 -4.90
CA ILE A 247 -13.14 -1.25 -3.72
C ILE A 247 -13.62 0.01 -2.99
N SER A 248 -14.92 0.07 -2.71
CA SER A 248 -15.52 1.11 -1.88
C SER A 248 -15.99 0.52 -0.54
N ILE A 249 -16.02 1.38 0.47
CA ILE A 249 -16.58 1.08 1.79
C ILE A 249 -18.01 1.59 1.81
N VAL A 250 -18.97 0.67 1.91
CA VAL A 250 -20.40 0.99 1.90
C VAL A 250 -20.97 0.76 3.30
N PRO A 251 -21.29 1.84 4.04
CA PRO A 251 -22.01 1.75 5.29
C PRO A 251 -23.52 1.57 5.06
N MET A 252 -24.12 0.61 5.74
CA MET A 252 -25.56 0.36 5.76
C MET A 252 -26.09 0.50 7.18
N LYS A 253 -27.11 1.32 7.40
CA LYS A 253 -27.70 1.52 8.74
C LYS A 253 -28.47 0.26 9.17
N ALA A 254 -28.08 -0.36 10.27
CA ALA A 254 -28.66 -1.59 10.79
C ALA A 254 -29.56 -1.32 12.01
N GLY A 255 -30.51 -0.40 11.86
CA GLY A 255 -31.45 0.02 12.91
C GLY A 255 -30.80 0.75 14.10
N GLY A 256 -31.41 1.84 14.57
CA GLY A 256 -30.83 2.68 15.63
C GLY A 256 -29.51 3.35 15.19
N SER A 257 -28.52 3.39 16.10
CA SER A 257 -27.16 3.93 15.87
C SER A 257 -26.13 2.91 15.39
N LYS A 258 -26.56 1.71 14.97
CA LYS A 258 -25.67 0.64 14.50
C LYS A 258 -25.44 0.75 13.00
N TYR A 259 -24.18 0.60 12.60
CA TYR A 259 -23.78 0.56 11.20
C TYR A 259 -23.24 -0.82 10.81
N HIS A 260 -23.58 -1.21 9.59
CA HIS A 260 -23.12 -2.42 8.95
C HIS A 260 -22.24 -2.05 7.75
N ILE A 261 -20.94 -2.31 7.85
CA ILE A 261 -19.98 -2.03 6.79
C ILE A 261 -19.89 -3.23 5.86
N THR A 262 -19.97 -2.95 4.56
CA THR A 262 -19.64 -3.90 3.51
C THR A 262 -18.59 -3.29 2.60
N LEU A 263 -17.72 -4.13 2.06
CA LEU A 263 -16.82 -3.73 0.99
C LEU A 263 -17.51 -4.06 -0.33
N GLN A 264 -17.58 -3.10 -1.24
CA GLN A 264 -18.15 -3.32 -2.57
C GLN A 264 -17.04 -3.19 -3.61
N GLN A 265 -16.89 -4.24 -4.39
CA GLN A 265 -16.01 -4.27 -5.55
C GLN A 265 -16.74 -3.83 -6.80
N THR A 266 -16.06 -3.02 -7.58
CA THR A 266 -16.51 -2.57 -8.90
C THR A 266 -15.60 -3.14 -9.99
N LYS A 267 -16.17 -3.29 -11.19
CA LYS A 267 -15.46 -3.88 -12.32
C LYS A 267 -14.26 -3.05 -12.70
N ARG A 268 -13.10 -3.68 -12.73
CA ARG A 268 -11.87 -3.01 -13.16
C ARG A 268 -11.81 -2.93 -14.68
N ASN A 269 -11.64 -1.73 -15.21
CA ASN A 269 -11.18 -1.55 -16.59
C ASN A 269 -9.76 -2.08 -16.73
N LYS A 270 -9.37 -2.56 -17.92
CA LYS A 270 -8.03 -3.13 -18.16
C LYS A 270 -6.87 -2.21 -17.78
N CYS A 271 -7.05 -0.90 -17.85
CA CYS A 271 -6.07 0.11 -17.43
C CYS A 271 -5.89 0.20 -15.90
N GLN A 272 -6.89 -0.23 -15.14
CA GLN A 272 -6.92 -0.27 -13.68
C GLN A 272 -6.38 -1.58 -13.10
N TRP A 273 -5.84 -2.46 -13.96
CA TRP A 273 -5.15 -3.67 -13.50
C TRP A 273 -3.74 -3.29 -13.05
N HIS A 274 -3.44 -3.66 -11.81
CA HIS A 274 -2.13 -3.48 -11.22
C HIS A 274 -1.14 -4.48 -11.84
N ALA A 275 0.13 -4.10 -11.85
CA ALA A 275 1.24 -5.01 -12.13
C ALA A 275 1.28 -6.15 -11.10
N GLN A 276 1.84 -7.29 -11.52
CA GLN A 276 1.92 -8.47 -10.68
C GLN A 276 2.74 -8.19 -9.41
N ASP A 277 2.28 -8.69 -8.26
CA ASP A 277 2.92 -8.57 -6.95
C ASP A 277 3.18 -7.14 -6.46
N SER A 278 2.60 -6.13 -7.12
CA SER A 278 2.71 -4.73 -6.71
C SER A 278 1.69 -4.39 -5.62
N GLY A 279 2.14 -3.63 -4.62
CA GLY A 279 1.30 -3.21 -3.51
C GLY A 279 1.92 -2.08 -2.71
N VAL A 280 1.10 -1.13 -2.31
CA VAL A 280 1.47 -0.02 -1.44
C VAL A 280 1.65 -0.53 -0.01
N SER A 281 2.69 -0.07 0.67
CA SER A 281 2.87 -0.26 2.10
C SER A 281 1.81 0.52 2.88
N PRO A 282 0.97 -0.13 3.71
CA PRO A 282 -0.02 0.57 4.53
C PRO A 282 0.57 1.55 5.54
N LEU A 283 1.80 1.30 6.01
CA LEU A 283 2.56 2.25 6.81
C LEU A 283 2.76 3.55 6.03
N PHE A 284 3.30 3.47 4.81
CA PHE A 284 3.46 4.67 3.97
C PHE A 284 2.11 5.30 3.62
N ALA A 285 1.07 4.51 3.32
CA ALA A 285 -0.25 5.07 3.00
C ALA A 285 -0.80 5.93 4.15
N LYS A 286 -0.76 5.44 5.39
CA LYS A 286 -1.21 6.20 6.57
C LYS A 286 -0.37 7.44 6.82
N HIS A 287 0.96 7.29 6.78
CA HIS A 287 1.86 8.39 7.08
C HIS A 287 1.77 9.51 6.04
N LEU A 288 1.79 9.17 4.74
CA LEU A 288 1.70 10.14 3.65
C LEU A 288 0.35 10.84 3.64
N ALA A 289 -0.76 10.10 3.85
CA ALA A 289 -2.08 10.68 4.01
C ALA A 289 -2.13 11.66 5.20
N ALA A 290 -1.43 11.37 6.30
CA ALA A 290 -1.25 12.27 7.44
C ALA A 290 -0.20 13.39 7.21
N GLY A 291 0.35 13.54 6.01
CA GLY A 291 1.36 14.57 5.73
C GLY A 291 2.71 14.34 6.40
N SER A 292 3.00 13.09 6.76
CA SER A 292 4.27 12.68 7.35
C SER A 292 5.02 11.71 6.44
N LEU A 293 6.35 11.82 6.42
CA LEU A 293 7.23 10.97 5.63
C LEU A 293 8.05 10.07 6.58
N PRO A 294 7.77 8.76 6.63
CA PRO A 294 8.51 7.86 7.50
C PRO A 294 9.89 7.56 6.91
N PHE A 295 10.93 7.54 7.75
CA PHE A 295 12.32 7.42 7.28
C PHE A 295 13.16 6.33 7.97
N THR A 296 12.87 6.00 9.23
CA THR A 296 13.52 4.88 9.94
C THR A 296 12.57 4.27 10.96
N GLN A 297 12.83 3.02 11.33
CA GLN A 297 12.09 2.29 12.34
C GLN A 297 13.05 1.66 13.34
N ASP A 298 12.82 1.93 14.63
CA ASP A 298 13.53 1.28 15.73
C ASP A 298 12.65 0.19 16.37
N ALA A 299 13.12 -0.41 17.48
CA ALA A 299 12.37 -1.47 18.15
C ALA A 299 11.07 -1.01 18.84
N GLN A 300 10.89 0.30 19.01
CA GLN A 300 9.83 0.92 19.80
C GLN A 300 8.94 1.85 18.97
N ASN A 301 9.48 2.53 17.96
CA ASN A 301 8.84 3.65 17.28
C ASN A 301 9.13 3.64 15.78
N THR A 302 8.19 4.25 15.05
CA THR A 302 8.35 4.61 13.63
C THR A 302 8.68 6.09 13.54
N HIS A 303 9.89 6.45 13.11
CA HIS A 303 10.33 7.84 13.01
C HIS A 303 9.86 8.47 11.70
N SER A 304 9.21 9.63 11.78
CA SER A 304 8.60 10.30 10.63
C SER A 304 8.78 11.81 10.67
N ILE A 305 9.01 12.40 9.50
CA ILE A 305 9.10 13.85 9.33
C ILE A 305 7.71 14.38 8.98
N LEU A 306 7.15 15.28 9.78
CA LEU A 306 5.92 15.99 9.48
C LEU A 306 6.21 17.16 8.54
N ILE A 307 5.50 17.25 7.42
CA ILE A 307 5.64 18.34 6.45
C ILE A 307 4.45 19.28 6.56
N THR A 308 4.70 20.47 7.07
CA THR A 308 3.72 21.56 7.20
C THR A 308 3.88 22.58 6.06
N PRO A 309 2.91 23.50 5.85
CA PRO A 309 3.08 24.62 4.93
C PRO A 309 4.34 25.45 5.23
N SER A 310 4.63 25.70 6.51
CA SER A 310 5.85 26.40 6.92
C SER A 310 7.14 25.63 6.58
N THR A 311 7.14 24.30 6.68
CA THR A 311 8.25 23.48 6.21
C THR A 311 8.42 23.58 4.70
N LEU A 312 7.32 23.58 3.93
CA LEU A 312 7.36 23.75 2.47
C LEU A 312 7.99 25.10 2.09
N GLU A 313 7.55 26.19 2.70
CA GLU A 313 8.09 27.53 2.45
C GLU A 313 9.59 27.61 2.74
N ALA A 314 10.03 27.06 3.88
CA ALA A 314 11.44 27.05 4.25
C ALA A 314 12.30 26.21 3.29
N ILE A 315 11.77 25.09 2.78
CA ILE A 315 12.43 24.26 1.76
C ILE A 315 12.54 25.02 0.43
N GLN A 316 11.46 25.69 0.02
CA GLN A 316 11.46 26.48 -1.22
C GLN A 316 12.41 27.67 -1.14
N ALA A 317 12.52 28.32 0.02
CA ALA A 317 13.49 29.37 0.27
C ALA A 317 14.95 28.87 0.28
N GLY A 318 15.18 27.56 0.26
CA GLY A 318 16.51 26.98 0.39
C GLY A 318 17.13 27.19 1.77
N SER A 319 16.30 27.47 2.79
CA SER A 319 16.76 27.67 4.16
C SER A 319 17.43 26.39 4.69
N PRO A 320 18.49 26.50 5.49
CA PRO A 320 19.07 25.33 6.13
C PRO A 320 18.10 24.79 7.18
N LEU A 321 17.88 23.47 7.23
CA LEU A 321 16.85 22.86 8.08
C LEU A 321 17.44 21.83 9.02
N THR A 322 17.04 21.88 10.29
CA THR A 322 17.35 20.85 11.28
C THR A 322 16.08 20.13 11.73
N SER A 323 16.24 18.83 12.00
CA SER A 323 15.16 17.96 12.46
C SER A 323 15.08 17.99 13.97
N HIS A 324 13.93 18.37 14.51
CA HIS A 324 13.65 18.37 15.94
C HIS A 324 12.43 17.50 16.23
N ALA A 325 12.41 16.81 17.37
CA ALA A 325 11.22 16.08 17.79
C ALA A 325 10.06 17.07 17.95
N ASN A 326 8.88 16.72 17.44
CA ASN A 326 7.69 17.56 17.59
C ASN A 326 7.00 17.27 18.93
N PRO A 327 6.99 18.21 19.89
CA PRO A 327 6.28 18.02 21.15
C PRO A 327 4.78 18.33 21.03
N THR A 328 4.36 19.10 20.02
CA THR A 328 3.00 19.64 19.93
C THR A 328 2.14 18.75 19.04
N PRO A 329 1.06 18.15 19.57
CA PRO A 329 0.15 17.34 18.76
C PRO A 329 -0.61 18.25 17.79
N THR A 330 -0.55 17.93 16.50
CA THR A 330 -1.42 18.51 15.46
C THR A 330 -2.59 17.57 15.17
N LYS A 331 -3.58 18.02 14.37
CA LYS A 331 -4.67 17.14 13.92
C LYS A 331 -4.15 15.91 13.18
N GLN A 332 -3.15 16.12 12.32
CA GLN A 332 -2.50 15.08 11.53
C GLN A 332 -1.79 14.05 12.41
N THR A 333 -0.98 14.50 13.39
CA THR A 333 -0.26 13.58 14.29
C THR A 333 -1.20 12.86 15.23
N THR A 334 -2.27 13.53 15.69
CA THR A 334 -3.29 12.94 16.57
C THR A 334 -4.07 11.85 15.83
N LEU A 335 -4.49 12.13 14.59
CA LEU A 335 -5.11 11.12 13.74
C LEU A 335 -4.17 9.92 13.57
N LEU A 336 -2.94 10.13 13.09
CA LEU A 336 -2.02 9.02 12.81
C LEU A 336 -1.72 8.18 14.06
N SER A 337 -1.62 8.81 15.23
CA SER A 337 -1.42 8.12 16.51
C SER A 337 -2.65 7.34 16.97
N SER A 338 -3.86 7.73 16.55
CA SER A 338 -5.10 7.02 16.85
C SER A 338 -5.33 5.79 15.97
N LEU A 339 -4.70 5.73 14.77
CA LEU A 339 -4.84 4.62 13.85
C LEU A 339 -4.14 3.36 14.38
N PRO A 340 -4.65 2.16 14.07
CA PRO A 340 -3.96 0.92 14.38
C PRO A 340 -2.55 0.95 13.79
N SER A 341 -1.54 0.76 14.64
CA SER A 341 -0.13 0.79 14.26
C SER A 341 0.65 -0.35 14.91
N SER A 342 1.61 -0.93 14.18
CA SER A 342 2.48 -1.97 14.75
C SER A 342 3.43 -1.39 15.78
N LEU A 343 3.96 -0.20 15.50
CA LEU A 343 4.76 0.64 16.39
C LEU A 343 4.19 2.07 16.41
N PRO A 344 4.19 2.74 17.57
CA PRO A 344 3.78 4.13 17.67
C PRO A 344 4.66 5.05 16.80
N PRO A 345 4.08 6.06 16.13
CA PRO A 345 4.84 7.02 15.36
C PRO A 345 5.53 8.06 16.28
N LYS A 346 6.78 8.41 15.96
CA LYS A 346 7.52 9.52 16.55
C LYS A 346 7.76 10.58 15.49
N PHE A 347 7.26 11.79 15.75
CA PHE A 347 7.25 12.87 14.77
C PHE A 347 8.41 13.83 14.93
N TYR A 348 8.93 14.27 13.80
CA TYR A 348 9.98 15.27 13.69
C TYR A 348 9.50 16.42 12.80
N LEU A 349 9.79 17.65 13.20
CA LEU A 349 9.57 18.86 12.41
C LEU A 349 10.91 19.35 11.87
N LEU A 350 10.87 19.94 10.68
CA LEU A 350 12.01 20.62 10.09
C LEU A 350 11.87 22.12 10.33
N THR A 351 12.79 22.69 11.11
CA THR A 351 12.81 24.14 11.38
C THR A 351 14.05 24.79 10.77
N PRO A 352 13.95 26.05 10.33
CA PRO A 352 15.12 26.82 9.91
C PRO A 352 16.22 26.81 10.96
N SER A 353 17.45 26.63 10.52
CA SER A 353 18.64 26.59 11.36
C SER A 353 19.76 27.40 10.72
N ASN A 354 20.73 27.82 11.52
CA ASN A 354 21.94 28.47 11.02
C ASN A 354 22.99 27.47 10.49
N SER A 355 22.73 26.16 10.58
CA SER A 355 23.65 25.13 10.12
C SER A 355 23.54 24.95 8.62
N LEU A 356 24.63 25.16 7.87
CA LEU A 356 24.66 25.08 6.39
C LEU A 356 24.43 23.67 5.81
N GLN A 357 24.02 22.68 6.61
CA GLN A 357 23.81 21.33 6.13
C GLN A 357 22.48 21.19 5.38
N PRO A 358 22.46 20.54 4.21
CA PRO A 358 21.21 20.23 3.52
C PRO A 358 20.35 19.30 4.37
N PRO A 359 19.02 19.27 4.17
CA PRO A 359 18.10 18.40 4.91
C PRO A 359 18.24 16.94 4.47
N THR A 360 19.39 16.31 4.77
CA THR A 360 19.77 14.98 4.28
C THR A 360 18.74 13.90 4.65
N THR A 361 18.18 13.94 5.85
CA THR A 361 17.15 12.99 6.28
C THR A 361 15.89 13.07 5.40
N LEU A 362 15.44 14.28 5.06
CA LEU A 362 14.29 14.49 4.18
C LEU A 362 14.60 13.97 2.77
N LEU A 363 15.74 14.39 2.20
CA LEU A 363 16.14 13.99 0.85
C LEU A 363 16.29 12.46 0.74
N ASN A 364 16.88 11.83 1.75
CA ASN A 364 17.02 10.38 1.83
C ASN A 364 15.67 9.67 1.94
N ALA A 365 14.74 10.22 2.73
CA ALA A 365 13.40 9.65 2.87
C ALA A 365 12.60 9.75 1.55
N ILE A 366 12.72 10.86 0.82
CA ILE A 366 12.12 11.03 -0.51
C ILE A 366 12.74 10.04 -1.50
N ALA A 367 14.06 9.90 -1.50
CA ALA A 367 14.78 8.97 -2.35
C ALA A 367 14.41 7.49 -2.09
N ALA A 368 13.93 7.17 -0.89
CA ALA A 368 13.51 5.82 -0.52
C ALA A 368 12.08 5.46 -0.98
N LEU A 369 11.23 6.45 -1.28
CA LEU A 369 9.82 6.23 -1.68
C LEU A 369 9.59 5.21 -2.80
N PRO A 370 10.32 5.22 -3.93
CA PRO A 370 10.06 4.26 -5.00
C PRO A 370 10.44 2.83 -4.61
N PHE A 371 11.12 2.61 -3.48
CA PHE A 371 11.60 1.31 -3.00
C PHE A 371 10.78 0.77 -1.82
N SER A 372 9.68 1.43 -1.43
CA SER A 372 8.78 1.01 -0.35
C SER A 372 7.64 0.09 -0.83
N ARG A 373 7.91 -0.71 -1.88
CA ARG A 373 7.00 -1.66 -2.54
C ARG A 373 5.84 -1.08 -3.35
N GLY A 374 5.51 0.19 -3.14
CA GLY A 374 4.47 0.88 -3.88
C GLY A 374 4.27 2.31 -3.38
N LEU A 375 3.80 3.18 -4.28
CA LEU A 375 3.54 4.59 -3.96
C LEU A 375 2.07 4.78 -3.58
N ALA A 376 1.82 5.47 -2.47
CA ALA A 376 0.48 5.61 -1.92
C ALA A 376 -0.43 6.45 -2.82
N PRO A 377 -1.73 6.12 -2.92
CA PRO A 377 -2.68 6.87 -3.74
C PRO A 377 -3.09 8.22 -3.12
N LEU A 378 -2.87 8.39 -1.81
CA LEU A 378 -3.25 9.59 -1.05
C LEU A 378 -2.03 10.19 -0.35
N ALA A 379 -1.91 11.51 -0.36
CA ALA A 379 -0.92 12.24 0.43
C ALA A 379 -1.41 13.67 0.76
N SER A 380 -0.88 14.29 1.82
CA SER A 380 -1.24 15.69 2.11
C SER A 380 -0.72 16.67 1.07
N THR A 381 -1.45 17.76 0.83
CA THR A 381 -1.07 18.79 -0.15
C THR A 381 0.33 19.38 0.08
N PRO A 382 0.73 19.78 1.32
CA PRO A 382 2.08 20.28 1.56
C PRO A 382 3.16 19.24 1.22
N LEU A 383 2.93 17.98 1.56
CA LEU A 383 3.87 16.90 1.30
C LEU A 383 4.06 16.66 -0.21
N ILE A 384 2.96 16.64 -0.98
CA ILE A 384 3.01 16.51 -2.45
C ILE A 384 3.81 17.65 -3.05
N LYS A 385 3.53 18.89 -2.65
CA LYS A 385 4.22 20.10 -3.15
C LYS A 385 5.71 20.06 -2.80
N THR A 386 6.08 19.68 -1.57
CA THR A 386 7.47 19.55 -1.15
C THR A 386 8.23 18.51 -1.98
N ILE A 387 7.66 17.31 -2.14
CA ILE A 387 8.31 16.24 -2.91
C ILE A 387 8.40 16.64 -4.39
N SER A 388 7.37 17.29 -4.93
CA SER A 388 7.35 17.76 -6.32
C SER A 388 8.45 18.79 -6.57
N PHE A 389 8.57 19.80 -5.70
CA PHE A 389 9.62 20.82 -5.79
C PHE A 389 11.02 20.20 -5.77
N ILE A 390 11.28 19.31 -4.80
CA ILE A 390 12.58 18.63 -4.65
C ILE A 390 12.88 17.73 -5.86
N ALA A 391 11.95 16.85 -6.24
CA ALA A 391 12.20 15.82 -7.24
C ALA A 391 12.26 16.38 -8.67
N THR A 392 11.48 17.43 -8.97
CA THR A 392 11.52 18.10 -10.27
C THR A 392 12.78 18.93 -10.46
N GLY A 393 13.34 19.48 -9.37
CA GLY A 393 14.51 20.33 -9.43
C GLY A 393 14.27 21.66 -10.14
N GLY A 394 13.03 22.16 -10.10
CA GLY A 394 12.61 23.37 -10.84
C GLY A 394 12.35 23.15 -12.33
N ILE A 395 12.46 21.91 -12.84
CA ILE A 395 12.24 21.57 -14.25
C ILE A 395 10.79 21.13 -14.45
N ALA A 396 10.10 21.72 -15.43
CA ALA A 396 8.74 21.32 -15.77
C ALA A 396 8.65 19.82 -16.14
N PRO A 397 7.63 19.09 -15.68
CA PRO A 397 7.48 17.67 -15.98
C PRO A 397 7.19 17.42 -17.47
N GLY A 398 6.46 18.32 -18.14
CA GLY A 398 6.13 18.19 -19.57
C GLY A 398 5.42 16.87 -19.88
N LYS A 399 5.88 16.17 -20.91
CA LYS A 399 5.28 14.89 -21.36
C LYS A 399 5.79 13.67 -20.57
N LEU A 400 6.10 13.82 -19.28
CA LEU A 400 6.71 12.75 -18.47
C LEU A 400 5.89 11.47 -18.43
N LEU A 401 4.59 11.55 -18.07
CA LEU A 401 3.72 10.39 -17.93
C LEU A 401 3.64 9.51 -19.19
N PRO A 402 3.33 10.04 -20.39
CA PRO A 402 3.30 9.21 -21.60
C PRO A 402 4.68 8.65 -21.98
N ARG A 403 5.78 9.31 -21.58
CA ARG A 403 7.15 8.81 -21.82
C ARG A 403 7.51 7.66 -20.87
N LEU A 404 7.08 7.70 -19.60
CA LEU A 404 7.20 6.56 -18.69
C LEU A 404 6.37 5.37 -19.18
N GLU A 405 5.12 5.58 -19.60
CA GLU A 405 4.28 4.50 -20.15
C GLU A 405 4.89 3.91 -21.45
N ALA A 406 5.59 4.73 -22.25
CA ALA A 406 6.36 4.23 -23.40
C ALA A 406 7.56 3.37 -22.98
N LEU A 407 8.23 3.72 -21.88
CA LEU A 407 9.33 2.94 -21.32
C LEU A 407 8.83 1.59 -20.74
N VAL A 408 7.68 1.59 -20.05
CA VAL A 408 6.99 0.36 -19.63
C VAL A 408 6.74 -0.55 -20.84
N ALA A 409 6.20 0.01 -21.93
CA ALA A 409 5.97 -0.78 -23.15
C ALA A 409 7.27 -1.32 -23.73
N LYS A 410 8.32 -0.52 -23.81
CA LYS A 410 9.63 -0.98 -24.32
C LYS A 410 10.13 -2.18 -23.51
N LEU A 411 10.01 -2.11 -22.19
CA LEU A 411 10.44 -3.19 -21.30
C LEU A 411 9.54 -4.43 -21.40
N HIS A 412 8.23 -4.24 -21.62
CA HIS A 412 7.31 -5.34 -21.90
C HIS A 412 7.69 -6.08 -23.20
N HIS A 413 7.99 -5.36 -24.29
CA HIS A 413 8.40 -5.97 -25.56
C HIS A 413 9.73 -6.72 -25.45
N HIS A 414 10.62 -6.29 -24.55
CA HIS A 414 11.85 -7.01 -24.26
C HIS A 414 11.61 -8.35 -23.56
N SER A 415 10.49 -8.52 -22.83
CA SER A 415 10.20 -9.77 -22.09
C SER A 415 8.69 -10.04 -21.99
N PRO A 416 7.99 -10.30 -23.12
CA PRO A 416 6.53 -10.38 -23.17
C PRO A 416 5.98 -11.59 -22.41
N HIS A 417 6.75 -12.68 -22.35
CA HIS A 417 6.38 -13.93 -21.68
C HIS A 417 6.23 -13.81 -20.16
N LEU A 418 6.72 -12.73 -19.55
CA LEU A 418 6.64 -12.51 -18.09
C LEU A 418 5.34 -11.83 -17.65
N SER A 419 4.60 -11.17 -18.56
CA SER A 419 3.34 -10.47 -18.27
C SER A 419 3.36 -9.49 -17.06
N LEU A 420 4.53 -8.94 -16.72
CA LEU A 420 4.77 -8.19 -15.47
C LEU A 420 3.85 -6.97 -15.29
N PHE A 421 3.56 -6.27 -16.38
CA PHE A 421 2.84 -4.98 -16.36
C PHE A 421 1.32 -5.13 -16.46
N GLY A 422 0.80 -6.35 -16.30
CA GLY A 422 -0.62 -6.65 -16.33
C GLY A 422 -1.22 -6.74 -17.74
N ALA A 423 -2.52 -7.03 -17.79
CA ALA A 423 -3.23 -7.36 -19.02
C ALA A 423 -3.25 -6.21 -20.06
N LEU A 424 -3.09 -4.96 -19.64
CA LEU A 424 -3.12 -3.79 -20.55
C LEU A 424 -2.11 -3.92 -21.70
N TYR A 425 -0.97 -4.58 -21.46
CA TYR A 425 0.15 -4.70 -22.39
C TYR A 425 0.07 -5.92 -23.32
N GLU A 426 -0.91 -6.80 -23.13
CA GLU A 426 -1.15 -7.91 -24.04
C GLU A 426 -1.51 -7.40 -25.44
N GLN A 427 -1.04 -8.09 -26.48
CA GLN A 427 -1.24 -7.68 -27.89
C GLN A 427 -2.73 -7.45 -28.25
N ARG A 428 -3.63 -8.28 -27.71
CA ARG A 428 -5.09 -8.14 -27.90
C ARG A 428 -5.68 -6.84 -27.35
N ASN A 429 -4.94 -6.13 -26.50
CA ASN A 429 -5.37 -4.90 -25.82
C ASN A 429 -4.70 -3.64 -26.37
N ALA A 430 -4.04 -3.71 -27.53
CA ALA A 430 -3.34 -2.57 -28.16
C ALA A 430 -4.22 -1.31 -28.29
N LYS A 431 -5.52 -1.46 -28.60
CA LYS A 431 -6.47 -0.34 -28.67
C LYS A 431 -6.67 0.35 -27.32
N SER A 432 -6.75 -0.42 -26.23
CA SER A 432 -6.87 0.12 -24.87
C SER A 432 -5.58 0.84 -24.45
N LEU A 433 -4.41 0.26 -24.75
CA LEU A 433 -3.12 0.89 -24.49
C LEU A 433 -2.95 2.22 -25.26
N HIS A 434 -3.38 2.26 -26.52
CA HIS A 434 -3.35 3.50 -27.31
C HIS A 434 -4.21 4.60 -26.70
N ARG A 435 -5.45 4.27 -26.32
CA ARG A 435 -6.36 5.21 -25.63
C ARG A 435 -5.78 5.71 -24.32
N GLU A 436 -5.14 4.84 -23.53
CA GLU A 436 -4.48 5.24 -22.30
C GLU A 436 -3.35 6.24 -22.57
N ARG A 437 -2.51 6.01 -23.59
CA ARG A 437 -1.44 6.95 -23.96
C ARG A 437 -1.98 8.30 -24.43
N GLU A 438 -3.06 8.32 -25.19
CA GLU A 438 -3.72 9.57 -25.59
C GLU A 438 -4.25 10.33 -24.37
N ARG A 439 -4.88 9.61 -23.44
CA ARG A 439 -5.37 10.16 -22.17
C ARG A 439 -4.23 10.76 -21.34
N LEU A 440 -3.11 10.04 -21.19
CA LEU A 440 -1.92 10.56 -20.49
C LEU A 440 -1.31 11.79 -21.17
N ARG A 441 -1.38 11.86 -22.50
CA ARG A 441 -0.94 13.05 -23.24
C ARG A 441 -1.86 14.25 -22.96
N ARG A 442 -3.17 14.03 -22.84
CA ARG A 442 -4.14 15.08 -22.48
C ARG A 442 -3.95 15.53 -21.03
N LEU A 443 -3.74 14.61 -20.09
CA LEU A 443 -3.48 14.95 -18.68
C LEU A 443 -2.28 15.88 -18.48
N GLY A 444 -1.25 15.79 -19.33
CA GLY A 444 -0.11 16.70 -19.28
C GLY A 444 -0.37 18.10 -19.85
N VAL A 445 -1.50 18.32 -20.52
CA VAL A 445 -1.88 19.60 -21.16
C VAL A 445 -3.10 20.22 -20.50
N ASP A 446 -4.06 19.38 -20.10
CA ASP A 446 -5.36 19.76 -19.55
C ASP A 446 -5.60 19.00 -18.23
N PRO A 447 -5.48 19.70 -17.07
CA PRO A 447 -5.70 19.10 -15.76
C PRO A 447 -7.17 18.72 -15.53
N THR A 448 -8.11 19.19 -16.36
CA THR A 448 -9.54 18.84 -16.24
C THR A 448 -9.87 17.46 -16.82
N THR A 449 -8.91 16.82 -17.52
CA THR A 449 -9.09 15.46 -18.03
C THR A 449 -9.37 14.52 -16.86
N PRO A 450 -10.49 13.76 -16.88
CA PRO A 450 -10.82 12.88 -15.76
C PRO A 450 -9.78 11.75 -15.63
N ASP A 451 -9.24 11.60 -14.42
CA ASP A 451 -8.33 10.52 -14.05
C ASP A 451 -8.82 9.86 -12.77
N SER A 452 -9.31 8.63 -12.88
CA SER A 452 -9.81 7.91 -11.71
C SER A 452 -8.65 7.51 -10.78
N ARG A 453 -8.93 7.48 -9.48
CA ARG A 453 -7.95 7.04 -8.47
C ARG A 453 -7.42 5.63 -8.73
N ALA A 454 -8.26 4.74 -9.26
CA ALA A 454 -7.85 3.40 -9.67
C ALA A 454 -6.89 3.41 -10.88
N ASP A 455 -7.09 4.30 -11.86
CA ASP A 455 -6.17 4.44 -12.98
C ASP A 455 -4.81 4.96 -12.51
N LYS A 456 -4.81 5.97 -11.64
CA LYS A 456 -3.62 6.53 -10.99
C LYS A 456 -2.82 5.45 -10.24
N ALA A 457 -3.50 4.68 -9.39
CA ALA A 457 -2.87 3.64 -8.58
C ALA A 457 -2.32 2.48 -9.43
N ALA A 458 -3.07 2.03 -10.44
CA ALA A 458 -2.61 1.00 -11.37
C ALA A 458 -1.41 1.47 -12.21
N ARG A 459 -1.39 2.74 -12.63
CA ARG A 459 -0.24 3.36 -13.32
C ARG A 459 1.01 3.38 -12.45
N MET A 460 0.89 3.84 -11.20
CA MET A 460 2.03 3.84 -10.26
C MET A 460 2.55 2.44 -9.99
N SER A 461 1.65 1.47 -9.84
CA SER A 461 2.00 0.05 -9.71
C SER A 461 2.83 -0.45 -10.90
N ARG A 462 2.49 -0.08 -12.14
CA ARG A 462 3.29 -0.41 -13.33
C ARG A 462 4.65 0.29 -13.35
N TYR A 463 4.74 1.52 -12.86
CA TYR A 463 6.01 2.25 -12.77
C TYR A 463 6.95 1.67 -11.72
N VAL A 464 6.42 1.15 -10.62
CA VAL A 464 7.22 0.41 -9.62
C VAL A 464 7.73 -0.90 -10.20
N ALA A 465 6.87 -1.68 -10.87
CA ALA A 465 7.29 -2.90 -11.57
C ALA A 465 8.34 -2.62 -12.67
N LEU A 466 8.28 -1.44 -13.30
CA LEU A 466 9.27 -0.98 -14.27
C LEU A 466 10.64 -0.84 -13.60
N LEU A 467 10.72 -0.23 -12.43
CA LEU A 467 11.98 -0.09 -11.68
C LEU A 467 12.53 -1.45 -11.25
N GLU A 468 11.69 -2.33 -10.70
CA GLU A 468 12.10 -3.68 -10.29
C GLU A 468 12.68 -4.47 -11.45
N ARG A 469 12.08 -4.35 -12.64
CA ARG A 469 12.54 -5.03 -13.83
C ARG A 469 13.80 -4.40 -14.43
N LEU A 470 13.93 -3.07 -14.42
CA LEU A 470 15.16 -2.40 -14.87
C LEU A 470 16.35 -2.81 -14.00
N MET A 471 16.17 -2.88 -12.68
CA MET A 471 17.21 -3.38 -11.77
C MET A 471 17.56 -4.84 -12.04
N ALA A 472 16.57 -5.68 -12.37
CA ALA A 472 16.80 -7.09 -12.68
C ALA A 472 17.56 -7.33 -14.00
N LEU A 473 17.60 -6.33 -14.89
CA LEU A 473 18.34 -6.40 -16.15
C LEU A 473 19.78 -5.91 -16.04
N VAL A 474 20.19 -5.32 -14.92
CA VAL A 474 21.57 -4.84 -14.73
C VAL A 474 22.52 -6.06 -14.75
N PRO A 475 23.50 -6.11 -15.67
CA PRO A 475 24.39 -7.25 -15.82
C PRO A 475 25.36 -7.39 -14.63
N ASP A 476 25.84 -8.61 -14.41
CA ASP A 476 26.98 -8.95 -13.53
C ASP A 476 26.88 -8.51 -12.06
N ALA A 477 25.69 -8.16 -11.57
CA ALA A 477 25.47 -7.72 -10.21
C ALA A 477 24.39 -8.54 -9.51
N LYS A 478 24.57 -8.78 -8.21
CA LYS A 478 23.53 -9.44 -7.39
C LYS A 478 22.35 -8.48 -7.21
N PRO A 479 21.09 -8.96 -7.23
CA PRO A 479 19.91 -8.11 -7.05
C PRO A 479 19.98 -7.16 -5.84
N SER A 480 20.51 -7.62 -4.71
CA SER A 480 20.68 -6.81 -3.50
C SER A 480 21.74 -5.72 -3.64
N GLU A 481 22.79 -5.96 -4.42
CA GLU A 481 23.84 -4.99 -4.68
C GLU A 481 23.35 -3.92 -5.67
N VAL A 482 22.61 -4.34 -6.72
CA VAL A 482 21.96 -3.41 -7.64
C VAL A 482 21.01 -2.50 -6.90
N LEU A 483 20.12 -3.05 -6.06
CA LEU A 483 19.19 -2.26 -5.26
C LEU A 483 19.92 -1.22 -4.41
N LYS A 484 20.99 -1.60 -3.71
CA LYS A 484 21.77 -0.68 -2.88
C LYS A 484 22.42 0.44 -3.71
N LYS A 485 23.06 0.10 -4.84
CA LYS A 485 23.70 1.10 -5.72
C LYS A 485 22.68 2.03 -6.37
N VAL A 486 21.51 1.52 -6.75
CA VAL A 486 20.41 2.34 -7.28
C VAL A 486 19.85 3.24 -6.20
N GLU A 487 19.60 2.75 -4.98
CA GLU A 487 19.18 3.59 -3.83
C GLU A 487 20.16 4.74 -3.57
N GLU A 488 21.48 4.46 -3.59
CA GLU A 488 22.53 5.47 -3.45
C GLU A 488 22.50 6.48 -4.61
N GLY A 489 22.37 6.01 -5.86
CA GLY A 489 22.24 6.87 -7.02
C GLY A 489 21.01 7.77 -6.98
N VAL A 490 19.88 7.28 -6.46
CA VAL A 490 18.65 8.08 -6.31
C VAL A 490 18.84 9.18 -5.26
N ARG A 491 19.54 8.90 -4.16
CA ARG A 491 19.87 9.94 -3.16
C ARG A 491 20.68 11.06 -3.79
N SER A 492 21.67 10.73 -4.60
CA SER A 492 22.46 11.73 -5.36
C SER A 492 21.59 12.51 -6.35
N GLU A 493 20.76 11.84 -7.16
CA GLU A 493 19.85 12.49 -8.12
C GLU A 493 18.86 13.45 -7.44
N ILE A 494 18.33 13.08 -6.27
CA ILE A 494 17.41 13.91 -5.48
C ILE A 494 18.15 15.10 -4.85
N ALA A 495 19.34 14.90 -4.31
CA ALA A 495 20.16 15.99 -3.77
C ALA A 495 20.55 17.01 -4.86
N ASP A 496 20.96 16.53 -6.03
CA ASP A 496 21.29 17.38 -7.17
C ASP A 496 20.06 18.13 -7.70
N ALA A 497 18.89 17.47 -7.73
CA ALA A 497 17.64 18.12 -8.11
C ALA A 497 17.27 19.23 -7.11
N TYR A 498 17.38 18.97 -5.80
CA TYR A 498 17.13 19.98 -4.78
C TYR A 498 18.07 21.19 -4.91
N ALA A 499 19.38 20.94 -5.08
CA ALA A 499 20.37 22.01 -5.25
C ALA A 499 20.08 22.88 -6.49
N ARG A 500 19.58 22.28 -7.58
CA ARG A 500 19.12 23.03 -8.77
C ARG A 500 17.88 23.86 -8.49
N ALA A 501 16.89 23.30 -7.78
CA ALA A 501 15.64 24.00 -7.46
C ALA A 501 15.91 25.26 -6.62
N THR A 502 16.71 25.13 -5.57
CA THR A 502 17.03 26.26 -4.68
C THR A 502 17.93 27.28 -5.38
N GLY A 503 18.91 26.84 -6.16
CA GLY A 503 19.79 27.73 -6.94
C GLY A 503 19.07 28.54 -8.02
N SER A 504 18.01 27.99 -8.63
CA SER A 504 17.20 28.71 -9.62
C SER A 504 16.41 29.87 -9.00
N MET A 505 15.93 29.72 -7.76
CA MET A 505 15.14 30.75 -7.09
C MET A 505 15.99 31.98 -6.73
N SER A 506 17.25 31.79 -6.32
CA SER A 506 18.16 32.91 -5.99
C SER A 506 18.48 33.80 -7.20
N ARG A 507 18.42 33.29 -8.43
CA ARG A 507 18.70 34.06 -9.65
C ARG A 507 17.50 34.88 -10.14
N SER A 508 16.27 34.45 -9.85
CA SER A 508 15.06 35.14 -10.31
C SER A 508 14.75 36.43 -9.54
N GLY A 509 15.37 36.65 -8.38
CA GLY A 509 15.15 37.84 -7.55
C GLY A 509 15.98 39.07 -7.92
N SER A 510 16.88 38.99 -8.92
CA SER A 510 17.83 40.07 -9.23
C SER A 510 17.57 40.84 -10.53
N THR A 511 16.40 40.71 -11.16
CA THR A 511 16.02 41.59 -12.28
C THR A 511 15.52 42.92 -11.74
N THR A 512 16.49 43.80 -11.48
CA THR A 512 16.48 45.24 -11.71
C THR A 512 15.12 45.85 -12.05
N SER A 513 14.56 46.57 -11.08
CA SER A 513 13.63 47.68 -11.24
C SER A 513 14.28 48.80 -12.07
N ALA A 514 14.43 48.58 -13.39
CA ALA A 514 14.74 49.65 -14.32
C ALA A 514 13.45 50.44 -14.54
N SER A 515 13.39 51.60 -13.88
CA SER A 515 12.47 52.71 -14.11
C SER A 515 12.05 52.82 -15.58
N ALA A 516 10.85 52.33 -15.89
CA ALA A 516 10.16 52.67 -17.13
C ALA A 516 9.46 54.01 -16.90
N THR A 517 10.08 55.05 -17.45
CA THR A 517 9.55 56.40 -17.61
C THR A 517 8.15 56.36 -18.18
N ALA A 518 7.19 56.86 -17.39
CA ALA A 518 5.85 57.17 -17.83
C ALA A 518 5.91 58.20 -18.95
N THR A 519 5.57 57.78 -20.17
CA THR A 519 5.26 58.70 -21.27
C THR A 519 3.75 58.77 -21.41
N THR A 520 3.25 59.98 -21.21
CA THR A 520 1.89 60.47 -21.30
C THR A 520 1.22 60.13 -22.63
N ALA A 521 -0.04 59.68 -22.55
CA ALA A 521 -1.01 59.71 -23.64
C ALA A 521 -2.28 60.42 -23.15
N PRO A 522 -2.93 61.21 -24.02
CA PRO A 522 -4.38 61.33 -23.90
C PRO A 522 -5.12 61.14 -25.24
N ALA A 523 -6.30 60.54 -25.08
CA ALA A 523 -7.56 60.81 -25.77
C ALA A 523 -7.84 60.24 -27.19
N ALA A 524 -8.75 59.26 -27.19
CA ALA A 524 -10.03 59.21 -27.94
C ALA A 524 -10.04 59.29 -29.48
N GLN A 525 -10.56 58.24 -30.13
CA GLN A 525 -11.93 58.24 -30.71
C GLN A 525 -12.30 56.91 -31.41
N PRO A 526 -13.60 56.65 -31.69
CA PRO A 526 -14.17 55.35 -32.02
C PRO A 526 -14.69 55.18 -33.47
N ALA A 527 -14.99 53.92 -33.80
CA ALA A 527 -16.09 53.41 -34.66
C ALA A 527 -16.02 53.44 -36.20
N ALA A 528 -16.72 52.42 -36.74
CA ALA A 528 -17.31 52.22 -38.08
C ALA A 528 -16.44 51.52 -39.16
N GLN A 529 -16.76 50.25 -39.51
CA GLN A 529 -17.52 49.82 -40.72
C GLN A 529 -16.62 49.80 -41.98
N LEU A 530 -16.62 48.89 -42.95
CA LEU A 530 -17.63 48.00 -43.55
C LEU A 530 -16.90 47.11 -44.60
N ALA A 531 -17.56 46.04 -45.05
CA ALA A 531 -17.49 45.43 -46.40
C ALA A 531 -16.35 44.46 -46.82
N VAL A 532 -16.79 43.20 -46.95
CA VAL A 532 -16.43 42.08 -47.88
C VAL A 532 -16.23 42.60 -49.34
N PRO A 533 -15.31 42.07 -50.19
CA PRO A 533 -15.55 40.78 -50.84
C PRO A 533 -14.37 39.86 -51.17
N ALA A 534 -14.79 38.61 -51.43
CA ALA A 534 -14.04 37.46 -51.88
C ALA A 534 -13.30 37.67 -53.20
N ALA A 535 -12.17 36.99 -53.34
CA ALA A 535 -11.63 36.58 -54.63
C ALA A 535 -11.10 35.14 -54.55
N LYS A 536 -11.61 34.34 -55.47
CA LYS A 536 -11.20 32.98 -55.82
C LYS A 536 -9.73 32.99 -56.30
N SER A 537 -8.98 31.94 -55.96
CA SER A 537 -7.97 31.40 -56.87
C SER A 537 -7.83 29.91 -56.61
N GLU A 538 -8.29 29.15 -57.60
CA GLU A 538 -8.07 27.73 -57.74
C GLU A 538 -6.59 27.43 -58.10
N ASN A 539 -6.24 26.16 -57.89
CA ASN A 539 -5.42 25.32 -58.75
C ASN A 539 -3.93 25.08 -58.44
N PRO A 540 -3.39 23.92 -58.87
CA PRO A 540 -2.96 22.88 -57.94
C PRO A 540 -1.53 22.39 -58.28
N ASP A 541 -1.16 21.25 -57.70
CA ASP A 541 -0.04 20.39 -58.11
C ASP A 541 1.38 20.96 -57.99
N ARG A 542 2.16 20.37 -57.07
CA ARG A 542 3.36 19.61 -57.47
C ARG A 542 4.05 18.90 -56.30
N ARG A 543 4.26 17.61 -56.54
CA ARG A 543 5.43 16.79 -56.16
C ARG A 543 5.44 16.13 -54.78
N LEU A 544 4.85 14.93 -54.80
CA LEU A 544 5.43 13.71 -54.25
C LEU A 544 6.97 13.69 -54.34
N ARG A 545 7.67 13.86 -53.22
CA ARG A 545 9.06 13.42 -53.08
C ARG A 545 9.11 12.17 -52.21
N ARG A 546 8.98 11.05 -52.90
CA ARG A 546 9.34 9.70 -52.48
C ARG A 546 10.87 9.67 -52.42
N LEU A 547 11.46 9.72 -51.22
CA LEU A 547 12.89 9.45 -51.01
C LEU A 547 13.03 8.17 -50.21
N SER A 548 13.12 7.08 -50.97
CA SER A 548 13.76 5.83 -50.59
C SER A 548 15.26 6.05 -50.45
N ASN A 549 15.84 5.69 -49.32
CA ASN A 549 17.24 5.25 -49.20
C ASN A 549 17.26 4.18 -48.11
N ARG A 550 17.13 2.91 -48.50
CA ARG A 550 18.21 1.95 -48.75
C ARG A 550 19.10 1.72 -47.53
N LEU A 551 18.83 0.58 -46.91
CA LEU A 551 19.63 -0.14 -45.94
C LEU A 551 21.06 -0.35 -46.44
N SER A 552 22.03 -0.09 -45.58
CA SER A 552 23.35 -0.73 -45.64
C SER A 552 23.78 -1.06 -44.21
N PHE A 553 23.64 -2.35 -43.89
CA PHE A 553 24.35 -3.05 -42.83
C PHE A 553 25.85 -3.03 -43.16
N VAL A 554 26.68 -2.43 -42.30
CA VAL A 554 28.03 -2.91 -42.03
C VAL A 554 28.34 -2.64 -40.56
N SER A 555 28.65 -3.72 -39.86
CA SER A 555 29.07 -3.80 -38.47
C SER A 555 30.28 -2.94 -38.16
N ARG A 556 30.22 -2.18 -37.06
CA ARG A 556 31.41 -1.81 -36.30
C ARG A 556 31.07 -1.81 -34.82
N ALA A 557 31.58 -2.83 -34.13
CA ALA A 557 31.59 -2.89 -32.68
C ALA A 557 32.50 -1.76 -32.16
N SER A 558 31.88 -0.66 -31.73
CA SER A 558 32.54 0.34 -30.90
C SER A 558 32.14 0.10 -29.46
N THR A 559 33.14 -0.23 -28.66
CA THR A 559 33.17 -0.18 -27.20
C THR A 559 32.36 1.01 -26.67
N GLY A 560 31.46 0.71 -25.72
CA GLY A 560 30.42 1.61 -25.23
C GLY A 560 30.95 2.97 -24.79
N SER A 561 30.55 4.00 -25.53
CA SER A 561 30.57 5.36 -25.02
C SER A 561 29.50 5.46 -23.94
N SER A 562 29.94 5.60 -22.69
CA SER A 562 29.08 5.96 -21.57
C SER A 562 28.34 7.24 -21.95
N ALA A 563 27.02 7.17 -22.05
CA ALA A 563 26.19 8.35 -22.20
C ALA A 563 26.40 9.23 -20.97
N SER A 564 27.34 10.16 -21.05
CA SER A 564 27.61 11.14 -20.01
C SER A 564 26.37 12.03 -19.89
N PHE A 565 25.56 11.79 -18.87
CA PHE A 565 24.46 12.68 -18.47
C PHE A 565 24.98 13.95 -17.74
N GLY A 566 26.18 14.43 -18.07
CA GLY A 566 26.84 15.55 -17.41
C GLY A 566 26.99 16.78 -18.30
N SER A 567 26.65 17.94 -17.73
CA SER A 567 26.88 19.31 -18.22
C SER A 567 26.09 19.78 -19.45
N ASP A 568 24.81 20.05 -19.21
CA ASP A 568 24.11 21.30 -19.55
C ASP A 568 24.77 22.23 -20.59
N ASP A 569 24.70 21.87 -21.88
CA ASP A 569 24.65 22.86 -22.95
C ASP A 569 23.23 23.44 -22.98
N GLY A 570 22.93 24.38 -22.06
CA GLY A 570 21.99 25.50 -22.16
C GLY A 570 20.60 25.36 -22.83
N VAL A 571 20.14 24.18 -23.21
CA VAL A 571 18.88 23.98 -23.95
C VAL A 571 17.84 23.46 -22.96
N GLY A 572 17.11 24.41 -22.38
CA GLY A 572 15.96 24.21 -21.51
C GLY A 572 15.01 23.13 -22.03
N GLY A 573 15.13 21.93 -21.47
CA GLY A 573 14.29 20.78 -21.79
C GLY A 573 13.50 20.35 -20.57
N ASP A 574 12.21 20.06 -20.77
CA ASP A 574 11.36 19.42 -19.76
C ASP A 574 11.85 18.00 -19.39
N LEU A 575 11.40 17.48 -18.24
CA LEU A 575 11.76 16.14 -17.78
C LEU A 575 11.32 15.04 -18.75
N GLY A 576 10.24 15.26 -19.49
CA GLY A 576 9.79 14.36 -20.56
C GLY A 576 10.81 14.21 -21.69
N LYS A 577 11.49 15.28 -22.10
CA LYS A 577 12.60 15.23 -23.08
C LYS A 577 13.82 14.51 -22.53
N GLN A 578 14.13 14.67 -21.24
CA GLN A 578 15.22 13.94 -20.60
C GLN A 578 14.93 12.43 -20.59
N LEU A 579 13.72 12.03 -20.21
CA LEU A 579 13.29 10.63 -20.25
C LEU A 579 13.21 10.06 -21.67
N GLU A 580 12.94 10.88 -22.68
CA GLU A 580 12.99 10.45 -24.08
C GLU A 580 14.39 9.98 -24.50
N ARG A 581 15.47 10.57 -23.95
CA ARG A 581 16.84 10.08 -24.19
C ARG A 581 17.03 8.67 -23.63
N VAL A 582 16.51 8.40 -22.42
CA VAL A 582 16.51 7.06 -21.82
C VAL A 582 15.69 6.07 -22.65
N LEU A 583 14.54 6.51 -23.19
CA LEU A 583 13.73 5.68 -24.07
C LEU A 583 14.47 5.28 -25.36
N LYS A 584 15.40 6.11 -25.85
CA LYS A 584 16.24 5.83 -27.02
C LYS A 584 17.47 4.98 -26.72
N ALA A 585 17.97 5.00 -25.49
CA ALA A 585 19.11 4.18 -25.06
C ALA A 585 18.83 2.67 -25.17
N GLU A 586 19.82 1.85 -25.45
CA GLU A 586 19.64 0.40 -25.52
C GLU A 586 19.47 -0.23 -24.12
N LEU A 587 18.78 -1.36 -24.03
CA LEU A 587 18.70 -2.15 -22.79
C LEU A 587 19.85 -3.17 -22.78
N PRO A 588 20.44 -3.50 -21.62
CA PRO A 588 20.11 -3.03 -20.26
C PRO A 588 20.62 -1.61 -19.96
N LEU A 589 19.91 -0.90 -19.06
CA LEU A 589 20.33 0.41 -18.58
C LEU A 589 21.36 0.27 -17.45
N ASP A 590 22.27 1.24 -17.34
CA ASP A 590 23.21 1.32 -16.24
C ASP A 590 22.54 1.83 -14.94
N VAL A 591 23.20 1.58 -13.80
CA VAL A 591 22.69 1.94 -12.46
C VAL A 591 22.30 3.41 -12.36
N ARG A 592 23.10 4.31 -12.96
CA ARG A 592 22.84 5.76 -12.93
C ARG A 592 21.56 6.11 -13.68
N THR A 593 21.35 5.54 -14.87
CA THR A 593 20.11 5.76 -15.61
C THR A 593 18.90 5.18 -14.88
N VAL A 594 19.03 4.02 -14.22
CA VAL A 594 17.95 3.46 -13.40
C VAL A 594 17.60 4.37 -12.21
N ALA A 595 18.61 4.96 -11.56
CA ALA A 595 18.39 5.94 -10.49
C ALA A 595 17.67 7.21 -11.00
N PHE A 596 18.06 7.71 -12.17
CA PHE A 596 17.34 8.81 -12.84
C PHE A 596 15.87 8.43 -13.11
N VAL A 597 15.60 7.22 -13.64
CA VAL A 597 14.22 6.75 -13.87
C VAL A 597 13.44 6.66 -12.55
N ALA A 598 14.07 6.22 -11.46
CA ALA A 598 13.43 6.20 -10.14
C ALA A 598 13.06 7.62 -9.66
N ARG A 599 13.89 8.64 -9.87
CA ARG A 599 13.51 10.04 -9.65
C ARG A 599 12.32 10.46 -10.51
N MET A 600 12.28 10.05 -11.77
CA MET A 600 11.14 10.33 -12.67
C MET A 600 9.85 9.66 -12.20
N VAL A 601 9.93 8.47 -11.60
CA VAL A 601 8.77 7.80 -10.99
C VAL A 601 8.25 8.58 -9.78
N ILE A 602 9.13 9.16 -8.95
CA ILE A 602 8.72 10.06 -7.84
C ILE A 602 7.98 11.29 -8.39
N VAL A 603 8.50 11.94 -9.43
CA VAL A 603 7.81 13.08 -10.07
C VAL A 603 6.47 12.65 -10.68
N ALA A 604 6.41 11.50 -11.32
CA ALA A 604 5.16 10.99 -11.88
C ALA A 604 4.09 10.69 -10.81
N TRP A 605 4.54 10.28 -9.62
CA TRP A 605 3.66 10.10 -8.48
C TRP A 605 3.09 11.41 -7.96
N THR A 606 3.88 12.49 -7.87
CA THR A 606 3.33 13.80 -7.46
C THR A 606 2.30 14.35 -8.44
N LEU A 607 2.32 13.90 -9.71
CA LEU A 607 1.30 14.21 -10.71
C LEU A 607 0.08 13.28 -10.67
N SER A 608 0.16 12.14 -9.98
CA SER A 608 -0.86 11.10 -9.99
C SER A 608 -1.39 10.76 -8.59
N VAL A 609 -0.98 11.45 -7.54
CA VAL A 609 -1.46 11.25 -6.17
C VAL A 609 -2.61 12.19 -5.88
N ASP A 610 -3.62 11.74 -5.16
CA ASP A 610 -4.72 12.61 -4.72
C ASP A 610 -4.33 13.33 -3.42
N SER A 611 -4.69 14.62 -3.34
CA SER A 611 -4.45 15.45 -2.18
C SER A 611 -5.43 15.15 -1.06
N VAL A 612 -4.92 15.14 0.17
CA VAL A 612 -5.69 15.07 1.40
C VAL A 612 -5.61 16.40 2.13
N ALA A 613 -6.76 16.97 2.49
CA ALA A 613 -6.85 18.21 3.25
C ALA A 613 -7.34 17.99 4.68
N PHE A 614 -6.64 18.60 5.63
CA PHE A 614 -6.96 18.56 7.07
C PHE A 614 -7.51 19.88 7.60
N GLU A 615 -7.23 20.97 6.88
CA GLU A 615 -7.52 22.34 7.28
C GLU A 615 -8.20 23.00 6.09
N ALA A 616 -9.51 23.17 6.17
CA ALA A 616 -10.17 24.14 5.31
C ALA A 616 -9.83 25.50 5.91
N GLU A 617 -8.80 26.17 5.40
CA GLU A 617 -8.37 27.48 5.92
C GLU A 617 -9.52 28.51 5.91
N ASN A 618 -10.59 28.29 5.12
CA ASN A 618 -11.76 29.17 5.07
C ASN A 618 -13.12 28.44 5.05
N GLY A 619 -13.20 27.20 5.52
CA GLY A 619 -14.47 26.43 5.54
C GLY A 619 -15.00 25.96 4.16
N GLU A 620 -14.46 26.51 3.08
CA GLU A 620 -14.63 26.02 1.71
C GLU A 620 -13.42 25.16 1.37
N SER A 621 -13.58 23.83 1.43
CA SER A 621 -12.63 22.91 0.81
C SER A 621 -12.72 23.10 -0.70
N GLU A 622 -11.59 23.29 -1.39
CA GLU A 622 -11.57 23.27 -2.86
C GLU A 622 -12.19 21.95 -3.36
N ASP A 623 -13.02 22.04 -4.39
CA ASP A 623 -13.68 20.88 -4.99
C ASP A 623 -12.60 19.88 -5.48
N GLY A 624 -12.57 18.69 -4.88
CA GLY A 624 -11.70 17.58 -5.30
C GLY A 624 -10.65 17.09 -4.29
N GLU A 625 -10.53 17.71 -3.11
CA GLU A 625 -9.64 17.22 -2.06
C GLU A 625 -10.25 16.04 -1.27
N TYR A 626 -9.47 14.98 -1.06
CA TYR A 626 -9.86 13.83 -0.25
C TYR A 626 -10.01 14.28 1.21
N LYS A 627 -11.20 14.13 1.76
CA LYS A 627 -11.44 14.35 3.19
C LYS A 627 -11.21 13.05 3.94
N ILE A 628 -10.30 13.08 4.91
CA ILE A 628 -10.14 11.91 5.78
C ILE A 628 -11.45 11.65 6.48
N PRO A 629 -12.00 10.43 6.35
CA PRO A 629 -13.27 10.11 6.95
C PRO A 629 -13.15 10.11 8.46
N ASP A 630 -13.90 11.00 9.08
CA ASP A 630 -14.13 11.01 10.50
C ASP A 630 -15.35 10.13 10.81
N PHE A 631 -15.09 9.03 11.50
CA PHE A 631 -16.11 8.09 11.98
C PHE A 631 -16.37 8.25 13.49
N THR A 632 -15.89 9.33 14.10
CA THR A 632 -16.26 9.65 15.48
C THR A 632 -17.78 9.85 15.56
N GLY A 633 -18.41 9.30 16.62
CA GLY A 633 -19.87 9.26 16.77
C GLY A 633 -20.58 8.03 16.18
N TRP A 634 -19.85 7.11 15.54
CA TRP A 634 -20.42 5.82 15.11
C TRP A 634 -20.28 4.79 16.24
N ASP A 635 -21.25 4.77 17.16
CA ASP A 635 -21.15 4.04 18.43
C ASP A 635 -20.99 2.51 18.28
N ARG A 636 -21.47 1.92 17.18
CA ARG A 636 -21.41 0.47 16.93
C ARG A 636 -21.29 0.14 15.45
N ILE A 637 -20.07 -0.10 15.00
CA ILE A 637 -19.78 -0.51 13.62
C ILE A 637 -19.54 -2.03 13.59
N THR A 638 -20.23 -2.71 12.68
CA THR A 638 -20.10 -4.16 12.46
C THR A 638 -19.80 -4.44 11.00
N MET A 639 -19.04 -5.49 10.70
CA MET A 639 -18.80 -5.96 9.33
C MET A 639 -19.11 -7.45 9.26
N SER A 640 -19.83 -7.88 8.22
CA SER A 640 -20.27 -9.28 8.09
C SER A 640 -19.69 -9.97 6.87
N THR A 641 -19.76 -11.29 6.96
CA THR A 641 -19.62 -12.22 5.85
C THR A 641 -21.00 -12.58 5.34
N VAL A 642 -21.25 -12.43 4.05
CA VAL A 642 -22.41 -13.10 3.45
C VAL A 642 -22.03 -14.56 3.31
N LEU A 643 -22.58 -15.44 4.15
CA LEU A 643 -22.54 -16.87 3.86
C LEU A 643 -23.46 -17.07 2.65
N ILE A 644 -22.91 -17.44 1.50
CA ILE A 644 -23.68 -17.83 0.33
C ILE A 644 -24.38 -19.15 0.68
N SER A 645 -25.52 -19.05 1.36
CA SER A 645 -26.46 -20.15 1.56
C SER A 645 -27.48 -20.23 0.41
N ALA A 646 -27.35 -19.39 -0.62
CA ALA A 646 -28.31 -19.28 -1.72
C ALA A 646 -28.26 -20.47 -2.70
N VAL A 647 -27.20 -21.28 -2.70
CA VAL A 647 -27.10 -22.44 -3.61
C VAL A 647 -27.93 -23.64 -3.13
N LEU A 648 -28.36 -23.67 -1.87
CA LEU A 648 -29.21 -24.76 -1.34
C LEU A 648 -30.71 -24.47 -1.43
N GLN A 649 -31.14 -23.24 -1.73
CA GLN A 649 -32.56 -22.93 -1.98
C GLN A 649 -32.97 -23.04 -3.46
N LEU A 650 -32.00 -23.07 -4.39
CA LEU A 650 -32.26 -23.24 -5.82
C LEU A 650 -32.12 -24.70 -6.31
N ILE A 651 -31.87 -25.65 -5.40
CA ILE A 651 -31.84 -27.10 -5.69
C ILE A 651 -33.07 -27.81 -5.06
N ILE A 652 -34.01 -27.06 -4.47
CA ILE A 652 -35.26 -27.59 -3.87
C ILE A 652 -36.51 -26.99 -4.56
N ILE A 653 -36.37 -26.48 -5.78
CA ILE A 653 -37.46 -26.21 -6.72
C ILE A 653 -37.09 -26.89 -8.03
#